data_AF-A0A1I6QE48-F1
#
_entry.id   AF-A0A1I6QE48-F1
#
_cell.length_a   1.000
_cell.length_b   1.000
_cell.length_c   1.000
_cell.angle_alpha   90.00
_cell.angle_beta   90.00
_cell.angle_gamma   90.00
#
_symmetry.space_group_name_H-M   'P 1'
#
loop_
_entity.id
_entity.type
_entity.pdbx_description
1 polymer ?
#
loop_
_entity_poly.entity_id
_entity_poly.type
_entity_poly.pdbx_seq_one_letter_code
_entity_poly.pdbx_strand_id
1 'polypeptide(L)'
;MLFGLDGVEIGLIIVFVCLFGGILSGFPVAFAIGGAGVISFAIIAALDSAGLLVHQAIDQSSQAYRDLVNSGVPNDAVSVFRYPDLPRIAESVFPKGWEEAMNRNVSFIVNRMNERVLAGQSIETLLAVLMFVLMGITLERSKIANDLLTTMARVFGPLPGGLAVSIVVVGAFLAASTGIVGATVVTMGLLALPTMLRNGYSPELSTGVIAASGTLGQIIPPSIVIVLLGTLAGDLYSAAQEARATSAGCTDALTYLGQPAVVSVGTLFQAALLPGIMLALLYALYAFVYALFNPEKAPAVPMGSTNAEPITRGEGFTWFLGAPILLIVGTIFLGNMGIVGSQSTVVSSFSEISEGASLRTNVGPECQAAMIELHGQEAWDTAVSEQAAIEAAGGQQASEKLSEEALAEKQADKINSAAPIGTGVAIIVILLALVMTTARGVSPSASRRPLIIGGIGLVLTVLIDIMLVGPTTSPGTMVVLMALPFVAVIYGILYGLKLCASNELIRVVFPPLVLIVAVLGSILGGITNPTPAAALGAGGAIMLAAYRKLTDLDRSPKVIIWSTLAIVICILVGVNFDLRINQEDVGFENWAAFFVAYGAYLYAVFGLLFSCWILYTSGVLSPVVRETAKVTSMVFTILIGSQLLNLVVISFGGEHYIQQWLKSFDNELTVFLIVMLVLFILGFVLDFLEIIYIVIPIVGPVIYGGTFDPKWVTIMIAVNLQTSFLTPPFGFALFYLRGVAPASVTTGHIYRGIIPFVLIQVGALALLWMFPAIVTLVPDLIPN
;
A
#
# COMPACT_ATOMS: atom_id res chain seq x y z
N MET A 1 -6.30 -35.28 31.14
CA MET A 1 -5.18 -34.73 30.36
C MET A 1 -4.49 -35.85 29.61
N LEU A 2 -4.64 -35.87 28.29
CA LEU A 2 -3.89 -36.78 27.41
C LEU A 2 -2.47 -36.22 27.26
N PHE A 3 -1.43 -37.04 27.48
CA PHE A 3 -0.01 -36.61 27.42
C PHE A 3 0.39 -35.45 28.34
N GLY A 4 -0.40 -35.13 29.38
CA GLY A 4 -0.15 -34.00 30.27
C GLY A 4 -0.47 -32.62 29.68
N LEU A 5 -1.09 -32.59 28.49
CA LEU A 5 -1.54 -31.38 27.81
C LEU A 5 -3.01 -31.10 28.09
N ASP A 6 -3.36 -29.83 28.02
CA ASP A 6 -4.73 -29.34 28.12
C ASP A 6 -5.53 -29.72 26.86
N GLY A 7 -6.84 -29.91 26.99
CA GLY A 7 -7.70 -30.33 25.87
C GLY A 7 -7.66 -29.34 24.70
N VAL A 8 -7.50 -28.04 25.00
CA VAL A 8 -7.37 -26.97 24.00
C VAL A 8 -6.02 -27.03 23.28
N GLU A 9 -4.92 -27.32 23.98
CA GLU A 9 -3.59 -27.50 23.37
C GLU A 9 -3.57 -28.68 22.40
N ILE A 10 -4.16 -29.81 22.80
CA ILE A 10 -4.29 -30.97 21.92
C ILE A 10 -5.14 -30.61 20.69
N GLY A 11 -6.22 -29.84 20.88
CA GLY A 11 -7.03 -29.30 19.78
C GLY A 11 -6.21 -28.46 18.80
N LEU A 12 -5.39 -27.53 19.29
CA LEU A 12 -4.49 -26.72 18.47
C LEU A 12 -3.47 -27.57 17.72
N ILE A 13 -2.89 -28.60 18.36
CA ILE A 13 -1.95 -29.54 17.72
C ILE A 13 -2.65 -30.33 16.61
N ILE A 14 -3.88 -30.81 16.84
CA ILE A 14 -4.66 -31.52 15.81
C ILE A 14 -4.90 -30.61 14.61
N VAL A 15 -5.35 -29.37 14.84
CA VAL A 15 -5.56 -28.37 13.79
C VAL A 15 -4.26 -28.15 13.01
N PHE A 16 -3.15 -27.93 13.71
CA PHE A 16 -1.84 -27.70 13.11
C PHE A 16 -1.38 -28.90 12.26
N VAL A 17 -1.48 -30.12 12.78
CA VAL A 17 -1.09 -31.34 12.07
C VAL A 17 -1.97 -31.59 10.85
N CYS A 18 -3.29 -31.36 10.95
CA CYS A 18 -4.20 -31.47 9.81
C CYS A 18 -3.88 -30.44 8.72
N LEU A 19 -3.62 -29.19 9.12
CA LEU A 19 -3.26 -28.11 8.20
C LEU A 19 -1.93 -28.40 7.49
N PHE A 20 -0.89 -28.70 8.26
CA PHE A 20 0.45 -28.98 7.73
C PHE A 20 0.45 -30.27 6.90
N GLY A 21 -0.22 -31.31 7.35
CA GLY A 21 -0.39 -32.55 6.58
C GLY A 21 -1.09 -32.31 5.24
N GLY A 22 -2.14 -31.48 5.24
CA GLY A 22 -2.84 -31.07 4.02
C GLY A 22 -1.92 -30.31 3.05
N ILE A 23 -1.16 -29.34 3.54
CA ILE A 23 -0.26 -28.51 2.73
C ILE A 23 0.93 -29.35 2.20
N LEU A 24 1.56 -30.15 3.06
CA LEU A 24 2.72 -30.98 2.69
C LEU A 24 2.35 -32.12 1.73
N SER A 25 1.08 -32.52 1.67
CA SER A 25 0.60 -33.50 0.69
C SER A 25 0.62 -32.97 -0.76
N GLY A 26 0.88 -31.68 -0.97
CA GLY A 26 0.85 -31.03 -2.28
C GLY A 26 -0.57 -30.71 -2.77
N PHE A 27 -1.58 -30.86 -1.89
CA PHE A 27 -2.94 -30.43 -2.17
C PHE A 27 -2.98 -28.90 -2.28
N PRO A 28 -3.79 -28.31 -3.19
CA PRO A 28 -3.86 -26.86 -3.30
C PRO A 28 -4.29 -26.26 -1.95
N VAL A 29 -3.49 -25.31 -1.44
CA VAL A 29 -3.60 -24.87 -0.04
C VAL A 29 -4.98 -24.31 0.28
N ALA A 30 -5.60 -23.62 -0.68
CA ALA A 30 -6.95 -23.10 -0.55
C ALA A 30 -7.98 -24.16 -0.10
N PHE A 31 -7.85 -25.39 -0.59
CA PHE A 31 -8.70 -26.51 -0.17
C PHE A 31 -8.15 -27.24 1.05
N ALA A 32 -6.81 -27.29 1.21
CA ALA A 32 -6.18 -27.89 2.39
C ALA A 32 -6.62 -27.19 3.68
N ILE A 33 -6.77 -25.86 3.67
CA ILE A 33 -7.22 -25.09 4.84
C ILE A 33 -8.65 -25.47 5.24
N GLY A 34 -9.59 -25.43 4.28
CA GLY A 34 -10.98 -25.79 4.55
C GLY A 34 -11.13 -27.25 4.98
N GLY A 35 -10.43 -28.17 4.28
CA GLY A 35 -10.39 -29.59 4.62
C GLY A 35 -9.78 -29.84 6.00
N ALA A 36 -8.71 -29.14 6.36
CA ALA A 36 -8.10 -29.21 7.69
C ALA A 36 -9.08 -28.75 8.77
N GLY A 37 -9.86 -27.69 8.53
CA GLY A 37 -10.91 -27.24 9.44
C GLY A 37 -11.96 -28.34 9.69
N VAL A 38 -12.49 -28.95 8.62
CA VAL A 38 -13.51 -30.02 8.75
C VAL A 38 -12.94 -31.26 9.44
N ILE A 39 -11.76 -31.72 9.01
CA ILE A 39 -11.14 -32.95 9.55
C ILE A 39 -10.74 -32.74 11.02
N SER A 40 -10.11 -31.62 11.35
CA SER A 40 -9.74 -31.32 12.73
C SER A 40 -10.96 -31.19 13.64
N PHE A 41 -12.03 -30.52 13.19
CA PHE A 41 -13.28 -30.45 13.96
C PHE A 41 -13.85 -31.84 14.23
N ALA A 42 -13.91 -32.72 13.22
CA ALA A 42 -14.41 -34.08 13.39
C ALA A 42 -13.56 -34.90 14.38
N ILE A 43 -12.24 -34.80 14.32
CA ILE A 43 -11.33 -35.46 15.25
C ILE A 43 -11.53 -34.93 16.67
N ILE A 44 -11.57 -33.60 16.84
CA ILE A 44 -11.75 -32.96 18.16
C ILE A 44 -13.11 -33.34 18.74
N ALA A 45 -14.20 -33.29 17.96
CA ALA A 45 -15.53 -33.70 18.39
C ALA A 45 -15.60 -35.18 18.80
N ALA A 46 -14.93 -36.07 18.07
CA ALA A 46 -14.87 -37.48 18.41
C ALA A 46 -14.09 -37.73 19.71
N LEU A 47 -12.98 -37.01 19.94
CA LEU A 47 -12.19 -37.13 21.16
C LEU A 47 -12.88 -36.50 22.38
N ASP A 48 -13.55 -35.36 22.20
CA ASP A 48 -14.34 -34.70 23.25
C ASP A 48 -15.54 -35.57 23.66
N SER A 49 -16.28 -36.14 22.70
CA SER A 49 -17.39 -37.06 23.00
C SER A 49 -16.94 -38.37 23.66
N ALA A 50 -15.70 -38.80 23.42
CA ALA A 50 -15.06 -39.92 24.14
C ALA A 50 -14.56 -39.54 25.55
N GLY A 51 -14.72 -38.28 25.98
CA GLY A 51 -14.21 -37.78 27.27
C GLY A 51 -12.69 -37.68 27.35
N LEU A 52 -12.01 -37.70 26.21
CA LEU A 52 -10.55 -37.70 26.11
C LEU A 52 -9.96 -36.28 26.11
N LEU A 53 -10.72 -35.30 25.62
CA LEU A 53 -10.35 -33.89 25.67
C LEU A 53 -11.01 -33.20 26.87
N VAL A 54 -10.19 -32.74 27.80
CA VAL A 54 -10.63 -32.05 29.01
C VAL A 54 -9.87 -30.73 29.11
N HIS A 55 -10.60 -29.62 29.18
CA HIS A 55 -10.04 -28.30 29.41
C HIS A 55 -9.96 -28.01 30.92
N GLN A 56 -8.84 -27.45 31.38
CA GLN A 56 -8.65 -27.02 32.78
C GLN A 56 -8.94 -25.52 32.92
N ALA A 57 -10.22 -25.17 33.09
CA ALA A 57 -10.65 -23.79 33.29
C ALA A 57 -10.50 -23.36 34.76
N ILE A 58 -10.39 -22.05 34.98
CA ILE A 58 -10.37 -21.47 36.34
C ILE A 58 -11.75 -21.62 36.97
N ASP A 59 -11.79 -22.07 38.23
CA ASP A 59 -13.01 -22.13 39.01
C ASP A 59 -13.45 -20.71 39.42
N GLN A 60 -14.31 -20.10 38.60
CA GLN A 60 -14.90 -18.79 38.89
C GLN A 60 -15.80 -18.79 40.14
N SER A 61 -16.24 -19.96 40.61
CA SER A 61 -17.04 -20.07 41.84
C SER A 61 -16.16 -20.10 43.10
N SER A 62 -14.85 -20.29 42.95
CA SER A 62 -13.93 -20.36 44.08
C SER A 62 -13.83 -19.03 44.83
N GLN A 63 -13.55 -19.11 46.14
CA GLN A 63 -13.34 -17.91 46.95
C GLN A 63 -12.06 -17.17 46.54
N ALA A 64 -11.02 -17.91 46.16
CA ALA A 64 -9.77 -17.35 45.64
C ALA A 64 -9.97 -16.50 44.37
N TYR A 65 -10.82 -16.94 43.44
CA TYR A 65 -11.17 -16.14 42.26
C TYR A 65 -11.92 -14.87 42.66
N ARG A 66 -12.92 -14.98 43.55
CA ARG A 66 -13.69 -13.83 44.03
C ARG A 66 -12.82 -12.81 44.77
N ASP A 67 -11.89 -13.28 45.60
CA ASP A 67 -10.95 -12.42 46.31
C ASP A 67 -10.01 -11.68 45.34
N LEU A 68 -9.58 -12.35 44.26
CA LEU A 68 -8.76 -11.73 43.22
C LEU A 68 -9.53 -10.66 42.45
N VAL A 69 -10.75 -10.93 42.03
CA VAL A 69 -11.59 -9.94 41.32
C VAL A 69 -11.93 -8.76 42.24
N ASN A 70 -12.23 -9.03 43.51
CA ASN A 70 -12.49 -7.99 44.52
C ASN A 70 -11.24 -7.14 44.84
N SER A 71 -10.04 -7.64 44.54
CA SER A 71 -8.80 -6.85 44.68
C SER A 71 -8.61 -5.79 43.58
N GLY A 72 -9.53 -5.74 42.60
CA GLY A 72 -9.52 -4.79 41.49
C GLY A 72 -8.92 -5.34 40.20
N VAL A 73 -8.63 -6.65 40.14
CA VAL A 73 -8.16 -7.29 38.90
C VAL A 73 -9.38 -7.52 37.99
N PRO A 74 -9.38 -6.98 36.76
CA PRO A 74 -10.50 -7.16 35.85
C PRO A 74 -10.58 -8.61 35.34
N ASN A 75 -11.80 -9.09 35.12
CA ASN A 75 -12.07 -10.51 34.82
C ASN A 75 -11.33 -11.04 33.58
N ASP A 76 -11.09 -10.18 32.60
CA ASP A 76 -10.39 -10.49 31.35
C ASP A 76 -8.86 -10.63 31.52
N ALA A 77 -8.29 -10.09 32.60
CA ALA A 77 -6.90 -10.25 32.98
C ALA A 77 -6.63 -11.53 33.79
N VAL A 78 -7.67 -12.21 34.27
CA VAL A 78 -7.54 -13.45 35.04
C VAL A 78 -7.41 -14.63 34.08
N SER A 79 -6.19 -15.18 33.97
CA SER A 79 -5.90 -16.34 33.12
C SER A 79 -5.08 -17.39 33.86
N VAL A 80 -5.13 -18.64 33.36
CA VAL A 80 -4.39 -19.78 33.92
C VAL A 80 -2.88 -19.53 33.88
N PHE A 81 -2.42 -18.72 32.93
CA PHE A 81 -1.01 -18.36 32.76
C PHE A 81 -0.53 -17.31 33.76
N ARG A 82 -1.38 -16.29 34.04
CA ARG A 82 -1.03 -15.20 34.94
C ARG A 82 -1.20 -15.57 36.42
N TYR A 83 -2.21 -16.40 36.71
CA TYR A 83 -2.52 -16.86 38.07
C TYR A 83 -2.61 -18.39 38.13
N PRO A 84 -1.46 -19.08 38.08
CA PRO A 84 -1.43 -20.54 38.00
C PRO A 84 -1.96 -21.24 39.26
N ASP A 85 -1.94 -20.55 40.41
CA ASP A 85 -2.34 -21.07 41.73
C ASP A 85 -3.86 -21.08 41.96
N LEU A 86 -4.65 -20.50 41.05
CA LEU A 86 -6.10 -20.51 41.17
C LEU A 86 -6.66 -21.94 41.04
N PRO A 87 -7.70 -22.30 41.82
CA PRO A 87 -8.36 -23.59 41.68
C PRO A 87 -8.90 -23.80 40.27
N ARG A 88 -8.79 -25.02 39.74
CA ARG A 88 -9.20 -25.37 38.37
C ARG A 88 -10.29 -26.41 38.37
N ILE A 89 -11.20 -26.30 37.41
CA ILE A 89 -12.24 -27.28 37.13
C ILE A 89 -12.00 -27.92 35.77
N ALA A 90 -12.26 -29.23 35.71
CA ALA A 90 -12.24 -29.98 34.47
C ALA A 90 -13.55 -29.76 33.73
N GLU A 91 -13.49 -29.13 32.56
CA GLU A 91 -14.63 -28.96 31.67
C GLU A 91 -14.39 -29.63 30.31
N SER A 92 -15.48 -29.93 29.59
CA SER A 92 -15.39 -30.38 28.21
C SER A 92 -14.91 -29.23 27.33
N VAL A 93 -14.13 -29.56 26.29
CA VAL A 93 -13.63 -28.57 25.32
C VAL A 93 -14.79 -27.95 24.53
N PHE A 94 -15.91 -28.66 24.39
CA PHE A 94 -17.19 -28.11 23.93
C PHE A 94 -18.21 -28.10 25.08
N PRO A 95 -18.31 -27.01 25.87
CA PRO A 95 -19.15 -26.97 27.08
C PRO A 95 -20.63 -27.32 26.86
N LYS A 96 -21.14 -27.06 25.64
CA LYS A 96 -22.53 -27.35 25.24
C LYS A 96 -22.66 -28.51 24.24
N GLY A 97 -21.60 -29.29 24.07
CA GLY A 97 -21.50 -30.38 23.11
C GLY A 97 -21.12 -29.93 21.69
N TRP A 98 -20.60 -30.89 20.92
CA TRP A 98 -20.12 -30.67 19.55
C TRP A 98 -21.24 -30.30 18.56
N GLU A 99 -22.48 -30.70 18.83
CA GLU A 99 -23.64 -30.40 17.96
C GLU A 99 -23.97 -28.91 17.96
N GLU A 100 -23.99 -28.27 19.13
CA GLU A 100 -24.21 -26.82 19.23
C GLU A 100 -23.01 -26.07 18.64
N ALA A 101 -21.78 -26.57 18.87
CA ALA A 101 -20.58 -26.02 18.23
C ALA A 101 -20.65 -26.11 16.70
N MET A 102 -21.13 -27.22 16.14
CA MET A 102 -21.33 -27.40 14.71
C MET A 102 -22.40 -26.45 14.17
N ASN A 103 -23.57 -26.36 14.80
CA ASN A 103 -24.63 -25.45 14.39
C ASN A 103 -24.17 -23.98 14.42
N ARG A 104 -23.45 -23.61 15.48
CA ARG A 104 -22.86 -22.29 15.65
C ARG A 104 -21.84 -22.00 14.54
N ASN A 105 -20.94 -22.95 14.27
CA ASN A 105 -19.94 -22.81 13.20
C ASN A 105 -20.62 -22.67 11.84
N VAL A 106 -21.56 -23.54 11.47
CA VAL A 106 -22.27 -23.47 10.19
C VAL A 106 -23.01 -22.14 10.03
N SER A 107 -23.71 -21.68 11.06
CA SER A 107 -24.40 -20.37 11.03
C SER A 107 -23.41 -19.21 10.87
N PHE A 108 -22.33 -19.18 11.64
CA PHE A 108 -21.31 -18.14 11.50
C PHE A 108 -20.56 -18.20 10.19
N ILE A 109 -20.35 -19.38 9.60
CA ILE A 109 -19.74 -19.51 8.28
C ILE A 109 -20.62 -18.81 7.25
N VAL A 110 -21.93 -19.08 7.25
CA VAL A 110 -22.87 -18.45 6.32
C VAL A 110 -22.86 -16.93 6.49
N ASN A 111 -22.92 -16.45 7.73
CA ASN A 111 -22.90 -15.01 8.01
C ASN A 111 -21.56 -14.37 7.63
N ARG A 112 -20.42 -14.94 8.03
CA ARG A 112 -19.09 -14.43 7.67
C ARG A 112 -18.82 -14.50 6.18
N MET A 113 -19.32 -15.52 5.48
CA MET A 113 -19.22 -15.57 4.02
C MET A 113 -20.05 -14.45 3.38
N ASN A 114 -21.26 -14.20 3.87
CA ASN A 114 -22.07 -13.10 3.39
C ASN A 114 -21.38 -11.74 3.62
N GLU A 115 -20.90 -11.50 4.84
CA GLU A 115 -20.23 -10.24 5.23
C GLU A 115 -18.87 -10.07 4.58
N ARG A 116 -18.04 -11.11 4.48
CA ARG A 116 -16.64 -10.97 4.04
C ARG A 116 -16.39 -11.30 2.57
N VAL A 117 -17.28 -12.06 1.92
CA VAL A 117 -17.08 -12.54 0.53
C VAL A 117 -18.08 -11.91 -0.43
N LEU A 118 -19.37 -11.85 -0.05
CA LEU A 118 -20.46 -11.56 -0.99
C LEU A 118 -20.98 -10.12 -0.94
N ALA A 119 -21.08 -9.52 0.26
CA ALA A 119 -21.89 -8.31 0.44
C ALA A 119 -21.33 -7.27 1.44
N GLY A 120 -20.11 -7.42 1.98
CA GLY A 120 -19.56 -6.44 2.93
C GLY A 120 -18.29 -5.73 2.45
N GLN A 121 -17.72 -4.91 3.35
CA GLN A 121 -16.67 -3.93 3.08
C GLN A 121 -15.38 -4.54 2.50
N SER A 122 -15.06 -5.79 2.85
CA SER A 122 -13.92 -6.51 2.29
C SER A 122 -14.05 -6.78 0.79
N ILE A 123 -15.24 -6.66 0.20
CA ILE A 123 -15.39 -6.81 -1.26
C ILE A 123 -14.69 -5.67 -2.01
N GLU A 124 -14.67 -4.46 -1.45
CA GLU A 124 -14.00 -3.31 -2.07
C GLU A 124 -12.49 -3.55 -2.13
N THR A 125 -11.91 -4.10 -1.06
CA THR A 125 -10.48 -4.35 -0.95
C THR A 125 -10.06 -5.55 -1.79
N LEU A 126 -10.89 -6.60 -1.86
CA LEU A 126 -10.69 -7.73 -2.78
C LEU A 126 -10.82 -7.31 -4.25
N LEU A 127 -11.70 -6.36 -4.58
CA LEU A 127 -11.80 -5.79 -5.92
C LEU A 127 -10.56 -4.99 -6.29
N ALA A 128 -9.98 -4.24 -5.35
CA ALA A 128 -8.69 -3.58 -5.55
C ALA A 128 -7.58 -4.60 -5.86
N VAL A 129 -7.51 -5.71 -5.11
CA VAL A 129 -6.56 -6.80 -5.38
C VAL A 129 -6.75 -7.35 -6.79
N LEU A 130 -7.98 -7.61 -7.24
CA LEU A 130 -8.26 -8.08 -8.60
C LEU A 130 -7.73 -7.09 -9.65
N MET A 131 -7.97 -5.79 -9.46
CA MET A 131 -7.54 -4.76 -10.41
C MET A 131 -6.02 -4.57 -10.45
N PHE A 132 -5.34 -4.65 -9.30
CA PHE A 132 -3.87 -4.63 -9.25
C PHE A 132 -3.26 -5.87 -9.92
N VAL A 133 -3.82 -7.06 -9.64
CA VAL A 133 -3.41 -8.30 -10.32
C VAL A 133 -3.59 -8.18 -11.84
N LEU A 134 -4.73 -7.65 -12.29
CA LEU A 134 -5.00 -7.43 -13.71
C LEU A 134 -3.99 -6.47 -14.34
N MET A 135 -3.68 -5.36 -13.67
CA MET A 135 -2.69 -4.39 -14.11
C MET A 135 -1.33 -5.06 -14.29
N GLY A 136 -0.84 -5.76 -13.28
CA GLY A 136 0.46 -6.43 -13.30
C GLY A 136 0.59 -7.49 -14.38
N ILE A 137 -0.38 -8.39 -14.47
CA ILE A 137 -0.40 -9.45 -15.49
C ILE A 137 -0.48 -8.84 -16.90
N THR A 138 -1.19 -7.73 -17.08
CA THR A 138 -1.26 -7.02 -18.36
C THR A 138 0.12 -6.48 -18.76
N LEU A 139 0.85 -5.83 -17.84
CA LEU A 139 2.20 -5.31 -18.11
C LEU A 139 3.21 -6.44 -18.38
N GLU A 140 3.08 -7.56 -17.68
CA GLU A 140 3.93 -8.73 -17.87
C GLU A 140 3.67 -9.41 -19.23
N ARG A 141 2.42 -9.75 -19.54
CA ARG A 141 2.02 -10.45 -20.77
C ARG A 141 2.20 -9.61 -22.03
N SER A 142 2.22 -8.28 -21.89
CA SER A 142 2.50 -7.36 -22.99
C SER A 142 4.00 -7.17 -23.29
N LYS A 143 4.90 -7.91 -22.62
CA LYS A 143 6.37 -7.85 -22.76
C LYS A 143 7.00 -6.50 -22.41
N ILE A 144 6.26 -5.59 -21.77
CA ILE A 144 6.80 -4.33 -21.26
C ILE A 144 7.93 -4.61 -20.24
N ALA A 145 7.75 -5.64 -19.40
CA ALA A 145 8.76 -6.12 -18.47
C ALA A 145 10.10 -6.48 -19.14
N ASN A 146 10.06 -7.14 -20.29
CA ASN A 146 11.25 -7.53 -21.03
C ASN A 146 11.98 -6.31 -21.62
N ASP A 147 11.21 -5.34 -22.14
CA ASP A 147 11.78 -4.11 -22.69
C ASP A 147 12.41 -3.27 -21.56
N LEU A 148 11.75 -3.17 -20.41
CA LEU A 148 12.30 -2.52 -19.20
C LEU A 148 13.61 -3.18 -18.80
N LEU A 149 13.65 -4.50 -18.71
CA LEU A 149 14.86 -5.25 -18.33
C LEU A 149 16.00 -5.02 -19.31
N THR A 150 15.75 -5.18 -20.61
CA THR A 150 16.78 -4.99 -21.64
C THR A 150 17.25 -3.55 -21.73
N THR A 151 16.38 -2.56 -21.52
CA THR A 151 16.74 -1.15 -21.54
C THR A 151 17.57 -0.78 -20.30
N MET A 152 17.16 -1.24 -19.11
CA MET A 152 17.91 -1.03 -17.87
C MET A 152 19.27 -1.74 -17.89
N ALA A 153 19.34 -2.94 -18.49
CA ALA A 153 20.59 -3.65 -18.70
C ALA A 153 21.55 -2.88 -19.62
N ARG A 154 21.04 -2.10 -20.59
CA ARG A 154 21.86 -1.23 -21.43
C ARG A 154 22.37 0.01 -20.69
N VAL A 155 21.56 0.56 -19.80
CA VAL A 155 21.94 1.73 -18.97
C VAL A 155 23.02 1.37 -17.96
N PHE A 156 22.81 0.31 -17.18
CA PHE A 156 23.72 -0.04 -16.09
C PHE A 156 24.78 -1.07 -16.51
N GLY A 157 24.61 -1.80 -17.61
CA GLY A 157 25.52 -2.84 -18.08
C GLY A 157 27.02 -2.47 -18.17
N PRO A 158 27.40 -1.24 -18.58
CA PRO A 158 28.80 -0.82 -18.59
C PRO A 158 29.46 -0.75 -17.20
N LEU A 159 28.66 -0.72 -16.12
CA LEU A 159 29.16 -0.72 -14.75
C LEU A 159 29.38 -2.16 -14.25
N PRO A 160 30.39 -2.41 -13.39
CA PRO A 160 30.55 -3.69 -12.69
C PRO A 160 29.27 -4.04 -11.92
N GLY A 161 28.75 -5.27 -12.10
CA GLY A 161 27.48 -5.69 -11.48
C GLY A 161 26.23 -5.02 -12.06
N GLY A 162 26.37 -4.25 -13.15
CA GLY A 162 25.31 -3.45 -13.74
C GLY A 162 24.02 -4.22 -14.04
N LEU A 163 24.14 -5.44 -14.57
CA LEU A 163 22.98 -6.28 -14.89
C LEU A 163 22.22 -6.71 -13.63
N ALA A 164 22.90 -6.95 -12.51
CA ALA A 164 22.27 -7.27 -11.24
C ALA A 164 21.52 -6.05 -10.67
N VAL A 165 22.11 -4.86 -10.75
CA VAL A 165 21.45 -3.60 -10.36
C VAL A 165 20.20 -3.36 -11.22
N SER A 166 20.30 -3.58 -12.55
CA SER A 166 19.15 -3.49 -13.45
C SER A 166 18.00 -4.42 -13.02
N ILE A 167 18.30 -5.64 -12.60
CA ILE A 167 17.30 -6.60 -12.15
C ILE A 167 16.62 -6.12 -10.87
N VAL A 168 17.37 -5.59 -9.90
CA VAL A 168 16.78 -5.03 -8.67
C VAL A 168 15.84 -3.87 -8.98
N VAL A 169 16.27 -2.93 -9.84
CA VAL A 169 15.47 -1.75 -10.23
C VAL A 169 14.22 -2.18 -10.99
N VAL A 170 14.37 -3.04 -12.00
CA VAL A 170 13.24 -3.52 -12.81
C VAL A 170 12.30 -4.37 -11.98
N GLY A 171 12.83 -5.20 -11.08
CA GLY A 171 12.02 -5.99 -10.17
C GLY A 171 11.31 -5.13 -9.15
N ALA A 172 11.89 -4.03 -8.66
CA ALA A 172 11.17 -3.07 -7.82
C ALA A 172 9.95 -2.46 -8.55
N PHE A 173 10.13 -2.04 -9.81
CA PHE A 173 9.03 -1.50 -10.63
C PHE A 173 7.97 -2.55 -10.98
N LEU A 174 8.40 -3.74 -11.39
CA LEU A 174 7.47 -4.81 -11.77
C LEU A 174 6.74 -5.36 -10.56
N ALA A 175 7.42 -5.54 -9.44
CA ALA A 175 6.83 -6.10 -8.25
C ALA A 175 5.81 -5.14 -7.61
N ALA A 176 6.04 -3.82 -7.71
CA ALA A 176 5.02 -2.80 -7.41
C ALA A 176 3.78 -2.93 -8.29
N SER A 177 3.91 -3.39 -9.54
CA SER A 177 2.77 -3.51 -10.45
C SER A 177 2.01 -4.83 -10.35
N THR A 178 2.69 -5.93 -9.96
CA THR A 178 2.09 -7.27 -9.95
C THR A 178 1.61 -7.71 -8.58
N GLY A 179 2.32 -7.34 -7.50
CA GLY A 179 2.03 -7.80 -6.14
C GLY A 179 2.11 -9.33 -5.93
N ILE A 180 2.46 -10.10 -6.97
CA ILE A 180 2.54 -11.57 -6.94
C ILE A 180 4.01 -11.97 -7.02
N VAL A 181 4.55 -12.29 -5.84
CA VAL A 181 5.97 -12.62 -5.68
C VAL A 181 6.37 -13.82 -6.52
N GLY A 182 5.60 -14.92 -6.46
CA GLY A 182 5.96 -16.15 -7.15
C GLY A 182 6.02 -16.02 -8.66
N ALA A 183 5.01 -15.37 -9.25
CA ALA A 183 4.99 -15.08 -10.68
C ALA A 183 6.18 -14.20 -11.09
N THR A 184 6.47 -13.16 -10.31
CA THR A 184 7.58 -12.24 -10.61
C THR A 184 8.93 -12.94 -10.55
N VAL A 185 9.18 -13.79 -9.54
CA VAL A 185 10.41 -14.57 -9.42
C VAL A 185 10.54 -15.57 -10.58
N VAL A 186 9.45 -16.23 -10.96
CA VAL A 186 9.41 -17.16 -12.11
C VAL A 186 9.72 -16.43 -13.42
N THR A 187 9.07 -15.30 -13.66
CA THR A 187 9.22 -14.54 -14.90
C THR A 187 10.62 -13.92 -15.01
N MET A 188 11.13 -13.33 -13.93
CA MET A 188 12.51 -12.85 -13.87
C MET A 188 13.51 -14.00 -13.95
N GLY A 189 13.21 -15.16 -13.38
CA GLY A 189 14.01 -16.37 -13.52
C GLY A 189 14.10 -16.85 -14.97
N LEU A 190 12.99 -16.85 -15.71
CA LEU A 190 12.98 -17.27 -17.12
C LEU A 190 13.65 -16.25 -18.06
N LEU A 191 13.54 -14.95 -17.77
CA LEU A 191 14.05 -13.88 -18.62
C LEU A 191 15.50 -13.48 -18.29
N ALA A 192 15.80 -13.29 -17.00
CA ALA A 192 17.03 -12.67 -16.54
C ALA A 192 18.13 -13.71 -16.25
N LEU A 193 17.80 -14.85 -15.62
CA LEU A 193 18.80 -15.83 -15.19
C LEU A 193 19.63 -16.37 -16.37
N PRO A 194 19.06 -16.80 -17.52
CA PRO A 194 19.85 -17.27 -18.65
C PRO A 194 20.76 -16.17 -19.20
N THR A 195 20.29 -14.93 -19.19
CA THR A 195 21.04 -13.76 -19.66
C THR A 195 22.23 -13.45 -18.76
N MET A 196 22.07 -13.54 -17.44
CA MET A 196 23.17 -13.35 -16.48
C MET A 196 24.25 -14.42 -16.64
N LEU A 197 23.85 -15.70 -16.70
CA LEU A 197 24.78 -16.83 -16.82
C LEU A 197 25.57 -16.78 -18.13
N ARG A 198 24.92 -16.42 -19.25
CA ARG A 198 25.60 -16.26 -20.56
C ARG A 198 26.66 -15.16 -20.55
N ASN A 199 26.48 -14.14 -19.71
CA ASN A 199 27.42 -13.04 -19.56
C ASN A 199 28.42 -13.25 -18.41
N GLY A 200 28.58 -14.48 -17.91
CA GLY A 200 29.62 -14.83 -16.93
C GLY A 200 29.31 -14.44 -15.49
N TYR A 201 28.06 -14.10 -15.14
CA TYR A 201 27.69 -13.88 -13.74
C TYR A 201 27.67 -15.19 -12.97
N SER A 202 28.10 -15.14 -11.71
CA SER A 202 28.03 -16.28 -10.80
C SER A 202 26.57 -16.75 -10.57
N PRO A 203 26.32 -18.07 -10.53
CA PRO A 203 24.99 -18.61 -10.23
C PRO A 203 24.42 -18.13 -8.90
N GLU A 204 25.26 -17.99 -7.87
CA GLU A 204 24.87 -17.56 -6.54
C GLU A 204 24.34 -16.12 -6.55
N LEU A 205 25.10 -15.17 -7.12
CA LEU A 205 24.65 -13.78 -7.20
C LEU A 205 23.39 -13.66 -8.07
N SER A 206 23.38 -14.35 -9.22
CA SER A 206 22.27 -14.27 -10.17
C SER A 206 20.96 -14.77 -9.56
N THR A 207 21.01 -15.90 -8.86
CA THR A 207 19.83 -16.48 -8.22
C THR A 207 19.39 -15.69 -6.99
N GLY A 208 20.34 -15.23 -6.17
CA GLY A 208 20.05 -14.40 -5.00
C GLY A 208 19.35 -13.08 -5.37
N VAL A 209 19.89 -12.36 -6.35
CA VAL A 209 19.34 -11.07 -6.81
C VAL A 209 17.93 -11.25 -7.39
N ILE A 210 17.70 -12.27 -8.21
CA ILE A 210 16.39 -12.53 -8.82
C ILE A 210 15.35 -12.89 -7.76
N ALA A 211 15.69 -13.79 -6.83
CA ALA A 211 14.79 -14.19 -5.76
C ALA A 211 14.47 -13.00 -4.83
N ALA A 212 15.49 -12.28 -4.34
CA ALA A 212 15.31 -11.12 -3.48
C ALA A 212 14.48 -10.02 -4.15
N SER A 213 14.82 -9.67 -5.40
CA SER A 213 14.13 -8.62 -6.14
C SER A 213 12.66 -8.95 -6.41
N GLY A 214 12.30 -10.22 -6.65
CA GLY A 214 10.91 -10.61 -6.87
C GLY A 214 10.03 -10.49 -5.63
N THR A 215 10.61 -10.53 -4.43
CA THR A 215 9.85 -10.36 -3.16
C THR A 215 9.56 -8.90 -2.80
N LEU A 216 10.22 -7.92 -3.45
CA LEU A 216 10.02 -6.50 -3.17
C LEU A 216 8.56 -6.06 -3.38
N GLY A 217 7.77 -6.79 -4.17
CA GLY A 217 6.35 -6.50 -4.39
C GLY A 217 5.46 -6.73 -3.16
N GLN A 218 5.99 -7.35 -2.10
CA GLN A 218 5.28 -7.43 -0.82
C GLN A 218 5.30 -6.11 -0.04
N ILE A 219 6.29 -5.24 -0.29
CA ILE A 219 6.46 -4.01 0.48
C ILE A 219 6.32 -2.74 -0.39
N ILE A 220 6.78 -2.76 -1.64
CA ILE A 220 6.72 -1.58 -2.52
C ILE A 220 5.27 -1.37 -3.00
N PRO A 221 4.62 -0.23 -2.68
CA PRO A 221 3.28 0.07 -3.14
C PRO A 221 3.19 0.23 -4.68
N PRO A 222 2.05 -0.12 -5.31
CA PRO A 222 0.86 -0.75 -4.72
C PRO A 222 1.05 -2.25 -4.47
N SER A 223 0.93 -2.68 -3.21
CA SER A 223 1.20 -4.07 -2.81
C SER A 223 -0.07 -4.77 -2.32
N ILE A 224 -0.33 -5.97 -2.84
CA ILE A 224 -1.44 -6.83 -2.38
C ILE A 224 -1.31 -7.13 -0.88
N VAL A 225 -0.08 -7.38 -0.40
CA VAL A 225 0.19 -7.66 1.01
C VAL A 225 -0.25 -6.49 1.89
N ILE A 226 0.15 -5.27 1.52
CA ILE A 226 -0.18 -4.05 2.28
C ILE A 226 -1.67 -3.70 2.18
N VAL A 227 -2.33 -3.94 1.04
CA VAL A 227 -3.80 -3.76 0.91
C VAL A 227 -4.54 -4.67 1.88
N LEU A 228 -4.16 -5.95 1.92
CA LEU A 228 -4.82 -6.94 2.78
C LEU A 228 -4.52 -6.72 4.25
N LEU A 229 -3.24 -6.49 4.58
CA LEU A 229 -2.82 -6.14 5.94
C LEU A 229 -3.50 -4.85 6.39
N GLY A 230 -3.60 -3.83 5.54
CA GLY A 230 -4.17 -2.55 5.96
C GLY A 230 -5.66 -2.59 6.24
N THR A 231 -6.40 -3.40 5.49
CA THR A 231 -7.81 -3.65 5.78
C THR A 231 -7.97 -4.35 7.13
N LEU A 232 -7.25 -5.46 7.33
CA LEU A 232 -7.39 -6.26 8.54
C LEU A 232 -6.79 -5.58 9.78
N ALA A 233 -5.64 -4.91 9.63
CA ALA A 233 -5.00 -4.17 10.72
C ALA A 233 -5.88 -2.98 11.15
N GLY A 234 -6.48 -2.25 10.21
CA GLY A 234 -7.42 -1.18 10.52
C GLY A 234 -8.62 -1.67 11.33
N ASP A 235 -9.25 -2.77 10.89
CA ASP A 235 -10.38 -3.39 11.59
C ASP A 235 -9.98 -3.89 12.99
N LEU A 236 -8.86 -4.61 13.09
CA LEU A 236 -8.38 -5.18 14.36
C LEU A 236 -7.91 -4.10 15.33
N TYR A 237 -7.27 -3.05 14.84
CA TYR A 237 -6.84 -1.91 15.65
C TYR A 237 -8.04 -1.15 16.21
N SER A 238 -9.00 -0.80 15.36
CA SER A 238 -10.23 -0.12 15.80
C SER A 238 -10.97 -0.95 16.86
N ALA A 239 -11.20 -2.24 16.59
CA ALA A 239 -11.89 -3.13 17.52
C ALA A 239 -11.12 -3.34 18.84
N ALA A 240 -9.80 -3.49 18.78
CA ALA A 240 -8.98 -3.71 19.98
C ALA A 240 -8.89 -2.45 20.85
N GLN A 241 -8.79 -1.26 20.25
CA GLN A 241 -8.79 0.00 20.99
C GLN A 241 -10.17 0.31 21.58
N GLU A 242 -11.26 -0.04 20.90
CA GLU A 242 -12.61 0.06 21.45
C GLU A 242 -12.79 -0.83 22.69
N ALA A 243 -12.30 -2.07 22.63
CA ALA A 243 -12.31 -2.99 23.77
C ALA A 243 -11.47 -2.46 24.94
N ARG A 244 -10.30 -1.87 24.65
CA ARG A 244 -9.42 -1.23 25.65
C ARG A 244 -10.07 0.00 26.28
N ALA A 245 -10.75 0.82 25.50
CA ALA A 245 -11.48 1.99 26.02
C ALA A 245 -12.61 1.55 26.96
N THR A 246 -13.36 0.51 26.57
CA THR A 246 -14.43 -0.04 27.39
C THR A 246 -13.90 -0.61 28.71
N SER A 247 -12.77 -1.33 28.67
CA SER A 247 -12.14 -1.87 29.90
C SER A 247 -11.53 -0.79 30.80
N ALA A 248 -11.17 0.37 30.24
CA ALA A 248 -10.73 1.55 30.97
C ALA A 248 -11.89 2.44 31.50
N GLY A 249 -13.14 2.00 31.35
CA GLY A 249 -14.34 2.72 31.80
C GLY A 249 -14.77 3.88 30.89
N CYS A 250 -14.17 4.01 29.69
CA CYS A 250 -14.55 4.99 28.68
C CYS A 250 -15.64 4.45 27.74
N THR A 251 -16.39 5.35 27.10
CA THR A 251 -17.51 4.99 26.21
C THR A 251 -17.09 4.48 24.83
N ASP A 252 -15.97 4.98 24.32
CA ASP A 252 -15.49 4.74 22.95
C ASP A 252 -13.98 5.03 22.85
N ALA A 253 -13.32 4.45 21.84
CA ALA A 253 -11.89 4.62 21.61
C ALA A 253 -11.48 6.07 21.32
N LEU A 254 -12.32 6.85 20.63
CA LEU A 254 -12.03 8.25 20.32
C LEU A 254 -11.95 9.08 21.60
N THR A 255 -12.85 8.86 22.56
CA THR A 255 -12.80 9.48 23.89
C THR A 255 -11.51 9.12 24.63
N TYR A 256 -11.12 7.85 24.62
CA TYR A 256 -9.94 7.39 25.35
C TYR A 256 -8.61 7.87 24.72
N LEU A 257 -8.47 7.76 23.40
CA LEU A 257 -7.24 8.07 22.68
C LEU A 257 -7.12 9.55 22.27
N GLY A 258 -8.22 10.32 22.26
CA GLY A 258 -8.26 11.69 21.74
C GLY A 258 -8.20 11.80 20.21
N GLN A 259 -7.98 10.68 19.51
CA GLN A 259 -7.92 10.61 18.06
C GLN A 259 -8.66 9.37 17.53
N PRO A 260 -9.19 9.41 16.29
CA PRO A 260 -9.86 8.27 15.70
C PRO A 260 -8.95 7.03 15.62
N ALA A 261 -9.41 5.90 16.16
CA ALA A 261 -8.69 4.62 16.14
C ALA A 261 -8.79 3.94 14.75
N VAL A 262 -8.41 4.64 13.69
CA VAL A 262 -8.51 4.15 12.31
C VAL A 262 -7.17 4.20 11.59
N VAL A 263 -6.89 3.12 10.85
CA VAL A 263 -5.71 3.03 9.97
C VAL A 263 -6.21 2.69 8.59
N SER A 264 -5.96 3.60 7.64
CA SER A 264 -6.34 3.39 6.25
C SER A 264 -5.26 2.65 5.47
N VAL A 265 -5.65 1.98 4.39
CA VAL A 265 -4.71 1.37 3.42
C VAL A 265 -3.79 2.42 2.81
N GLY A 266 -4.29 3.64 2.57
CA GLY A 266 -3.49 4.75 2.02
C GLY A 266 -2.38 5.19 2.96
N THR A 267 -2.68 5.31 4.25
CA THR A 267 -1.69 5.61 5.30
C THR A 267 -0.60 4.52 5.36
N LEU A 268 -0.97 3.25 5.19
CA LEU A 268 0.00 2.15 5.16
C LEU A 268 0.82 2.11 3.86
N PHE A 269 0.26 2.57 2.73
CA PHE A 269 1.05 2.78 1.51
C PHE A 269 2.09 3.88 1.70
N GLN A 270 1.72 5.00 2.34
CA GLN A 270 2.68 6.05 2.72
C GLN A 270 3.78 5.47 3.62
N ALA A 271 3.40 4.69 4.64
CA ALA A 271 4.32 4.08 5.59
C ALA A 271 5.27 3.04 4.96
N ALA A 272 4.80 2.28 3.97
CA ALA A 272 5.59 1.25 3.29
C ALA A 272 6.57 1.81 2.24
N LEU A 273 6.33 3.03 1.74
CA LEU A 273 7.07 3.61 0.62
C LEU A 273 8.58 3.73 0.92
N LEU A 274 8.93 4.35 2.05
CA LEU A 274 10.33 4.58 2.41
C LEU A 274 11.07 3.27 2.76
N PRO A 275 10.53 2.36 3.59
CA PRO A 275 11.11 1.03 3.81
C PRO A 275 11.29 0.21 2.52
N GLY A 276 10.32 0.26 1.60
CA GLY A 276 10.40 -0.45 0.33
C GLY A 276 11.51 0.06 -0.58
N ILE A 277 11.63 1.37 -0.74
CA ILE A 277 12.72 2.01 -1.50
C ILE A 277 14.08 1.73 -0.83
N MET A 278 14.13 1.83 0.50
CA MET A 278 15.33 1.52 1.29
C MET A 278 15.82 0.09 1.03
N LEU A 279 14.94 -0.90 1.09
CA LEU A 279 15.30 -2.30 0.80
C LEU A 279 15.81 -2.49 -0.64
N ALA A 280 15.14 -1.90 -1.63
CA ALA A 280 15.58 -1.96 -3.02
C ALA A 280 16.98 -1.33 -3.20
N LEU A 281 17.24 -0.20 -2.55
CA LEU A 281 18.55 0.47 -2.58
C LEU A 281 19.63 -0.37 -1.88
N LEU A 282 19.34 -0.99 -0.73
CA LEU A 282 20.28 -1.86 -0.03
C LEU A 282 20.64 -3.09 -0.87
N TYR A 283 19.68 -3.68 -1.59
CA TYR A 283 19.93 -4.80 -2.51
C TYR A 283 20.79 -4.39 -3.71
N ALA A 284 20.49 -3.25 -4.33
CA ALA A 284 21.27 -2.72 -5.44
C ALA A 284 22.69 -2.36 -5.00
N LEU A 285 22.83 -1.72 -3.83
CA LEU A 285 24.11 -1.37 -3.25
C LEU A 285 24.94 -2.61 -2.95
N TYR A 286 24.35 -3.64 -2.35
CA TYR A 286 25.04 -4.92 -2.11
C TYR A 286 25.52 -5.55 -3.43
N ALA A 287 24.66 -5.63 -4.44
CA ALA A 287 25.04 -6.21 -5.73
C ALA A 287 26.19 -5.44 -6.40
N PHE A 288 26.16 -4.10 -6.32
CA PHE A 288 27.21 -3.24 -6.83
C PHE A 288 28.53 -3.40 -6.06
N VAL A 289 28.49 -3.33 -4.73
CA VAL A 289 29.67 -3.50 -3.86
C VAL A 289 30.28 -4.89 -4.03
N TYR A 290 29.46 -5.94 -4.10
CA TYR A 290 29.92 -7.30 -4.35
C TYR A 290 30.65 -7.40 -5.70
N ALA A 291 30.17 -6.72 -6.73
CA ALA A 291 30.81 -6.69 -8.05
C ALA A 291 32.12 -5.90 -8.08
N LEU A 292 32.23 -4.82 -7.29
CA LEU A 292 33.49 -4.09 -7.14
C LEU A 292 34.59 -4.96 -6.49
N PHE A 293 34.23 -5.75 -5.49
CA PHE A 293 35.18 -6.67 -4.84
C PHE A 293 35.41 -7.98 -5.59
N ASN A 294 34.45 -8.42 -6.42
CA ASN A 294 34.55 -9.65 -7.21
C ASN A 294 34.23 -9.42 -8.70
N PRO A 295 35.10 -8.71 -9.45
CA PRO A 295 34.83 -8.38 -10.85
C PRO A 295 34.64 -9.61 -11.76
N GLU A 296 35.32 -10.72 -11.46
CA GLU A 296 35.20 -11.97 -12.23
C GLU A 296 33.83 -12.64 -12.09
N LYS A 297 33.15 -12.44 -10.94
CA LYS A 297 31.86 -13.07 -10.64
C LYS A 297 30.65 -12.23 -11.05
N ALA A 298 30.88 -10.98 -11.44
CA ALA A 298 29.87 -10.01 -11.87
C ALA A 298 30.46 -8.99 -12.86
N PRO A 299 30.89 -9.45 -14.05
CA PRO A 299 31.58 -8.59 -15.01
C PRO A 299 30.69 -7.49 -15.56
N ALA A 300 31.31 -6.41 -16.02
CA ALA A 300 30.64 -5.38 -16.82
C ALA A 300 30.29 -5.95 -18.19
N VAL A 301 29.04 -5.76 -18.62
CA VAL A 301 28.52 -6.28 -19.88
C VAL A 301 28.14 -5.11 -20.77
N PRO A 302 28.96 -4.75 -21.77
CA PRO A 302 28.60 -3.73 -22.73
C PRO A 302 27.47 -4.25 -23.64
N MET A 303 26.22 -4.03 -23.24
CA MET A 303 25.02 -4.39 -24.00
C MET A 303 24.78 -3.35 -25.12
N GLY A 304 25.61 -3.34 -26.17
CA GLY A 304 25.43 -2.44 -27.33
C GLY A 304 25.43 -0.94 -26.99
N SER A 305 25.35 -0.08 -28.02
CA SER A 305 25.19 1.36 -27.84
C SER A 305 23.72 1.71 -27.63
N THR A 306 23.39 2.47 -26.59
CA THR A 306 22.08 3.12 -26.48
C THR A 306 21.94 4.14 -27.60
N ASN A 307 20.75 4.34 -28.18
CA ASN A 307 20.47 5.45 -29.11
C ASN A 307 20.48 6.84 -28.43
N ALA A 308 21.11 6.95 -27.26
CA ALA A 308 21.21 8.17 -26.50
C ALA A 308 22.37 9.01 -27.04
N GLU A 309 22.10 10.29 -27.26
CA GLU A 309 23.12 11.25 -27.66
C GLU A 309 24.19 11.37 -26.56
N PRO A 310 25.49 11.42 -26.88
CA PRO A 310 26.53 11.56 -25.87
C PRO A 310 26.40 12.92 -25.17
N ILE A 311 26.06 12.87 -23.88
CA ILE A 311 25.94 14.03 -22.99
C ILE A 311 27.25 14.26 -22.23
N THR A 312 27.66 15.52 -22.08
CA THR A 312 28.79 15.86 -21.20
C THR A 312 28.40 15.75 -19.72
N ARG A 313 29.34 15.50 -18.81
CA ARG A 313 29.07 15.47 -17.36
C ARG A 313 28.41 16.77 -16.86
N GLY A 314 28.83 17.92 -17.39
CA GLY A 314 28.26 19.22 -17.07
C GLY A 314 26.82 19.37 -17.54
N GLU A 315 26.49 18.93 -18.76
CA GLU A 315 25.11 18.94 -19.27
C GLU A 315 24.22 17.97 -18.50
N GLY A 316 24.73 16.77 -18.20
CA GLY A 316 24.02 15.78 -17.39
C GLY A 316 23.64 16.33 -16.02
N PHE A 317 24.61 16.91 -15.31
CA PHE A 317 24.37 17.56 -14.03
C PHE A 317 23.38 18.73 -14.16
N THR A 318 23.57 19.62 -15.14
CA THR A 318 22.75 20.84 -15.27
C THR A 318 21.29 20.50 -15.55
N TRP A 319 21.00 19.59 -16.47
CA TRP A 319 19.63 19.38 -16.97
C TRP A 319 18.85 18.27 -16.24
N PHE A 320 19.52 17.23 -15.74
CA PHE A 320 18.84 16.14 -15.02
C PHE A 320 18.83 16.31 -13.49
N LEU A 321 19.71 17.15 -12.93
CA LEU A 321 19.82 17.33 -11.48
C LEU A 321 19.70 18.79 -11.05
N GLY A 322 20.57 19.67 -11.54
CA GLY A 322 20.65 21.07 -11.15
C GLY A 322 19.37 21.86 -11.45
N ALA A 323 18.88 21.82 -12.69
CA ALA A 323 17.66 22.53 -13.07
C ALA A 323 16.40 21.99 -12.36
N PRO A 324 16.16 20.66 -12.27
CA PRO A 324 15.05 20.13 -11.49
C PRO A 324 15.09 20.52 -10.01
N ILE A 325 16.25 20.41 -9.35
CA ILE A 325 16.41 20.81 -7.94
C ILE A 325 16.13 22.30 -7.80
N LEU A 326 16.71 23.14 -8.66
CA LEU A 326 16.52 24.59 -8.60
C LEU A 326 15.05 24.98 -8.79
N LEU A 327 14.33 24.34 -9.72
CA LEU A 327 12.91 24.57 -9.92
C LEU A 327 12.08 24.17 -8.69
N ILE A 328 12.29 22.96 -8.17
CA ILE A 328 11.51 22.43 -7.03
C ILE A 328 11.83 23.20 -5.74
N VAL A 329 13.11 23.33 -5.39
CA VAL A 329 13.54 24.06 -4.19
C VAL A 329 13.20 25.54 -4.30
N GLY A 330 13.34 26.12 -5.49
CA GLY A 330 12.94 27.50 -5.76
C GLY A 330 11.46 27.72 -5.49
N THR A 331 10.57 26.85 -5.97
CA THR A 331 9.14 26.98 -5.70
C THR A 331 8.76 26.71 -4.25
N ILE A 332 9.41 25.74 -3.59
CA ILE A 332 9.20 25.51 -2.15
C ILE A 332 9.61 26.75 -1.35
N PHE A 333 10.74 27.37 -1.71
CA PHE A 333 11.19 28.62 -1.09
C PHE A 333 10.20 29.77 -1.32
N LEU A 334 9.68 29.91 -2.54
CA LEU A 334 8.62 30.88 -2.84
C LEU A 334 7.31 30.59 -2.08
N GLY A 335 6.99 29.33 -1.84
CA GLY A 335 5.88 28.91 -0.98
C GLY A 335 6.07 29.34 0.47
N ASN A 336 7.26 29.11 1.03
CA ASN A 336 7.60 29.54 2.39
C ASN A 336 7.64 31.07 2.55
N MET A 337 7.88 31.81 1.47
CA MET A 337 7.81 33.28 1.44
C MET A 337 6.38 33.82 1.25
N GLY A 338 5.36 32.95 1.12
CA GLY A 338 3.97 33.36 0.87
C GLY A 338 3.71 33.88 -0.55
N ILE A 339 4.66 33.73 -1.48
CA ILE A 339 4.51 34.15 -2.88
C ILE A 339 3.67 33.11 -3.65
N VAL A 340 3.84 31.83 -3.32
CA VAL A 340 3.03 30.72 -3.86
C VAL A 340 2.12 30.21 -2.75
N GLY A 341 0.81 30.17 -3.00
CA GLY A 341 -0.17 29.78 -1.98
C GLY A 341 -1.57 29.58 -2.55
N SER A 342 -2.54 29.36 -1.68
CA SER A 342 -3.93 29.22 -2.10
C SER A 342 -4.50 30.55 -2.61
N GLN A 343 -5.19 30.51 -3.74
CA GLN A 343 -6.00 31.62 -4.28
C GLN A 343 -7.50 31.28 -4.23
N SER A 344 -7.88 30.22 -3.52
CA SER A 344 -9.28 29.81 -3.43
C SER A 344 -10.11 30.84 -2.65
N THR A 345 -11.13 31.39 -3.30
CA THR A 345 -12.14 32.26 -2.67
C THR A 345 -13.32 31.47 -2.09
N VAL A 346 -13.30 30.14 -2.21
CA VAL A 346 -14.39 29.29 -1.71
C VAL A 346 -14.38 29.32 -0.19
N VAL A 347 -15.42 29.89 0.39
CA VAL A 347 -15.71 29.86 1.83
C VAL A 347 -16.83 28.84 2.03
N SER A 348 -16.69 27.97 3.02
CA SER A 348 -17.79 27.09 3.43
C SER A 348 -18.99 27.96 3.79
N SER A 349 -20.19 27.60 3.33
CA SER A 349 -21.44 28.30 3.71
C SER A 349 -21.81 28.14 5.18
N PHE A 350 -21.04 27.32 5.87
CA PHE A 350 -21.15 26.99 7.27
C PHE A 350 -19.90 27.47 8.00
N SER A 351 -20.06 27.99 9.21
CA SER A 351 -18.93 28.29 10.08
C SER A 351 -18.13 27.01 10.34
N GLU A 352 -16.81 27.14 10.42
CA GLU A 352 -15.97 26.06 10.91
C GLU A 352 -16.48 25.69 12.31
N ILE A 353 -16.66 24.39 12.54
CA ILE A 353 -16.96 23.89 13.88
C ILE A 353 -15.82 24.37 14.76
N SER A 354 -16.13 25.07 15.86
CA SER A 354 -15.11 25.43 16.85
C SER A 354 -14.35 24.16 17.23
N GLU A 355 -13.02 24.16 17.08
CA GLU A 355 -12.19 23.05 17.53
C GLU A 355 -12.60 22.70 18.97
N GLY A 356 -12.91 21.42 19.17
CA GLY A 356 -13.21 20.91 20.50
C GLY A 356 -11.97 20.96 21.36
N ALA A 357 -12.14 20.79 22.66
CA ALA A 357 -11.00 20.53 23.52
C ALA A 357 -10.20 19.34 22.97
N SER A 358 -8.88 19.42 23.10
CA SER A 358 -7.92 18.38 22.67
C SER A 358 -8.26 16.98 23.20
N LEU A 359 -8.92 16.91 24.36
CA LEU A 359 -9.50 15.70 24.93
C LEU A 359 -10.95 15.94 25.38
N ARG A 360 -11.78 14.91 25.33
CA ARG A 360 -13.13 14.96 25.88
C ARG A 360 -13.06 14.90 27.41
N THR A 361 -13.51 15.97 28.08
CA THR A 361 -13.43 16.10 29.54
C THR A 361 -14.71 15.71 30.28
N ASN A 362 -15.84 15.61 29.58
CA ASN A 362 -17.11 15.11 30.15
C ASN A 362 -17.15 13.57 30.12
N VAL A 363 -16.37 12.95 31.00
CA VAL A 363 -16.26 11.49 31.14
C VAL A 363 -16.45 11.06 32.58
N GLY A 364 -16.77 9.78 32.80
CA GLY A 364 -16.85 9.22 34.15
C GLY A 364 -15.50 9.27 34.89
N PRO A 365 -15.50 9.20 36.23
CA PRO A 365 -14.28 9.34 37.04
C PRO A 365 -13.24 8.24 36.77
N GLU A 366 -13.67 7.05 36.39
CA GLU A 366 -12.79 5.94 36.00
C GLU A 366 -12.08 6.22 34.67
N CYS A 367 -12.83 6.63 33.65
CA CYS A 367 -12.28 7.05 32.36
C CYS A 367 -11.34 8.26 32.49
N GLN A 368 -11.69 9.23 33.34
CA GLN A 368 -10.82 10.37 33.63
C GLN A 368 -9.46 9.91 34.17
N ALA A 369 -9.44 9.01 35.16
CA ALA A 369 -8.18 8.49 35.71
C ALA A 369 -7.36 7.76 34.64
N ALA A 370 -8.00 6.95 33.79
CA ALA A 370 -7.34 6.24 32.72
C ALA A 370 -6.80 7.18 31.61
N MET A 371 -7.52 8.26 31.30
CA MET A 371 -7.06 9.27 30.34
C MET A 371 -5.88 10.09 30.88
N ILE A 372 -5.90 10.44 32.16
CA ILE A 372 -4.77 11.11 32.84
C ILE A 372 -3.54 10.20 32.85
N GLU A 373 -3.72 8.90 33.08
CA GLU A 373 -2.63 7.93 33.02
C GLU A 373 -2.03 7.82 31.62
N LEU A 374 -2.86 7.87 30.57
CA LEU A 374 -2.41 7.73 29.18
C LEU A 374 -1.75 9.00 28.63
N HIS A 375 -2.38 10.17 28.80
CA HIS A 375 -1.95 11.44 28.18
C HIS A 375 -1.14 12.34 29.12
N GLY A 376 -1.14 12.05 30.42
CA GLY A 376 -0.53 12.86 31.45
C GLY A 376 -1.45 13.97 31.98
N GLN A 377 -1.18 14.40 33.22
CA GLN A 377 -1.98 15.42 33.91
C GLN A 377 -1.96 16.77 33.18
N GLU A 378 -0.84 17.15 32.58
CA GLU A 378 -0.70 18.44 31.88
C GLU A 378 -1.61 18.54 30.65
N ALA A 379 -1.71 17.46 29.87
CA ALA A 379 -2.61 17.40 28.71
C ALA A 379 -4.08 17.44 29.14
N TRP A 380 -4.42 16.75 30.24
CA TRP A 380 -5.77 16.80 30.82
C TRP A 380 -6.14 18.20 31.30
N ASP A 381 -5.27 18.85 32.07
CA ASP A 381 -5.52 20.20 32.59
C ASP A 381 -5.65 21.22 31.44
N THR A 382 -4.87 21.05 30.38
CA THR A 382 -4.98 21.84 29.14
C THR A 382 -6.34 21.64 28.49
N ALA A 383 -6.78 20.40 28.28
CA ALA A 383 -8.09 20.09 27.72
C ALA A 383 -9.26 20.62 28.59
N VAL A 384 -9.13 20.59 29.91
CA VAL A 384 -10.12 21.18 30.84
C VAL A 384 -10.15 22.70 30.69
N SER A 385 -8.99 23.35 30.55
CA SER A 385 -8.92 24.80 30.33
C SER A 385 -9.53 25.19 28.97
N GLU A 386 -9.28 24.40 27.92
CA GLU A 386 -9.86 24.57 26.59
C GLU A 386 -11.38 24.39 26.65
N GLN A 387 -11.85 23.32 27.29
CA GLN A 387 -13.28 23.08 27.48
C GLN A 387 -13.95 24.22 28.27
N ALA A 388 -13.32 24.71 29.35
CA ALA A 388 -13.84 25.82 30.13
C ALA A 388 -13.87 27.13 29.31
N ALA A 389 -12.88 27.36 28.45
CA ALA A 389 -12.89 28.48 27.52
C ALA A 389 -14.01 28.36 26.47
N ILE A 390 -14.22 27.16 25.94
CA ILE A 390 -15.31 26.84 25.00
C ILE A 390 -16.67 27.05 25.67
N GLU A 391 -16.87 26.56 26.90
CA GLU A 391 -18.10 26.72 27.67
C GLU A 391 -18.35 28.19 28.04
N ALA A 392 -17.30 28.93 28.43
CA ALA A 392 -17.38 30.37 28.68
C ALA A 392 -17.74 31.16 27.41
N ALA A 393 -17.37 30.65 26.23
CA ALA A 393 -17.77 31.20 24.93
C ALA A 393 -19.17 30.76 24.47
N GLY A 394 -19.91 29.98 25.28
CA GLY A 394 -21.27 29.50 24.97
C GLY A 394 -21.35 28.06 24.49
N GLY A 395 -20.29 27.26 24.65
CA GLY A 395 -20.19 25.86 24.21
C GLY A 395 -19.58 25.73 22.80
N GLN A 396 -19.41 24.49 22.33
CA GLN A 396 -19.03 24.24 20.93
C GLN A 396 -20.16 24.79 20.05
N GLN A 397 -19.91 25.94 19.41
CA GLN A 397 -20.87 26.51 18.48
C GLN A 397 -21.06 25.52 17.34
N ALA A 398 -22.31 25.06 17.17
CA ALA A 398 -22.69 24.25 16.04
C ALA A 398 -22.31 25.00 14.75
N SER A 399 -21.99 24.24 13.72
CA SER A 399 -21.74 24.81 12.40
C SER A 399 -22.99 25.55 11.94
N GLU A 400 -23.01 26.87 12.09
CA GLU A 400 -24.12 27.72 11.73
C GLU A 400 -23.93 28.17 10.28
N LYS A 401 -25.03 28.25 9.54
CA LYS A 401 -24.99 28.83 8.21
C LYS A 401 -24.59 30.29 8.35
N LEU A 402 -23.45 30.67 7.80
CA LEU A 402 -22.94 32.04 7.85
C LEU A 402 -23.99 32.96 7.21
N SER A 403 -24.25 34.10 7.84
CA SER A 403 -25.04 35.17 7.23
C SER A 403 -24.35 35.63 5.94
N GLU A 404 -25.12 36.17 4.98
CA GLU A 404 -24.56 36.68 3.72
C GLU A 404 -23.47 37.73 3.95
N GLU A 405 -23.59 38.53 5.02
CA GLU A 405 -22.58 39.51 5.43
C GLU A 405 -21.29 38.86 5.96
N ALA A 406 -21.40 37.84 6.82
CA ALA A 406 -20.22 37.13 7.37
C ALA A 406 -19.51 36.28 6.31
N LEU A 407 -20.26 35.75 5.34
CA LEU A 407 -19.71 35.02 4.20
C LEU A 407 -18.92 35.98 3.29
N ALA A 408 -19.46 37.17 3.05
CA ALA A 408 -18.78 38.22 2.30
C ALA A 408 -17.51 38.73 3.00
N GLU A 409 -17.53 38.85 4.34
CA GLU A 409 -16.37 39.26 5.14
C GLU A 409 -15.24 38.20 5.09
N LYS A 410 -15.56 36.93 5.37
CA LYS A 410 -14.59 35.82 5.24
C LYS A 410 -14.06 35.65 3.82
N GLN A 411 -14.89 35.93 2.83
CA GLN A 411 -14.47 35.92 1.43
C GLN A 411 -13.53 37.08 1.13
N ALA A 412 -13.78 38.29 1.67
CA ALA A 412 -12.89 39.44 1.56
C ALA A 412 -11.54 39.18 2.25
N ASP A 413 -11.54 38.53 3.42
CA ASP A 413 -10.31 38.14 4.12
C ASP A 413 -9.46 37.16 3.30
N LYS A 414 -10.09 36.12 2.73
CA LYS A 414 -9.40 35.18 1.82
C LYS A 414 -8.85 35.87 0.57
N ILE A 415 -9.56 36.87 0.04
CA ILE A 415 -9.09 37.65 -1.12
C ILE A 415 -7.88 38.50 -0.72
N ASN A 416 -7.90 39.12 0.46
CA ASN A 416 -6.80 39.96 0.96
C ASN A 416 -5.56 39.15 1.35
N SER A 417 -5.74 37.91 1.83
CA SER A 417 -4.64 36.99 2.18
C SER A 417 -4.19 36.10 1.02
N ALA A 418 -4.78 36.24 -0.17
CA ALA A 418 -4.47 35.38 -1.31
C ALA A 418 -3.02 35.58 -1.77
N ALA A 419 -2.34 34.47 -2.04
CA ALA A 419 -0.98 34.53 -2.54
C ALA A 419 -0.96 35.07 -3.99
N PRO A 420 0.12 35.77 -4.40
CA PRO A 420 0.29 36.26 -5.78
C PRO A 420 0.26 35.16 -6.85
N ILE A 421 0.74 33.95 -6.53
CA ILE A 421 0.72 32.79 -7.44
C ILE A 421 -0.10 31.67 -6.82
N GLY A 422 -1.06 31.15 -7.58
CA GLY A 422 -1.87 30.00 -7.16
C GLY A 422 -1.05 28.71 -7.09
N THR A 423 -1.23 27.92 -6.04
CA THR A 423 -0.57 26.60 -5.88
C THR A 423 -0.80 25.68 -7.08
N GLY A 424 -2.01 25.65 -7.64
CA GLY A 424 -2.32 24.87 -8.85
C GLY A 424 -1.51 25.32 -10.07
N VAL A 425 -1.41 26.62 -10.30
CA VAL A 425 -0.65 27.20 -11.41
C VAL A 425 0.85 26.95 -11.24
N ALA A 426 1.38 27.15 -10.03
CA ALA A 426 2.78 26.88 -9.70
C ALA A 426 3.17 25.42 -9.98
N ILE A 427 2.35 24.45 -9.54
CA ILE A 427 2.59 23.02 -9.78
C ILE A 427 2.61 22.73 -11.29
N ILE A 428 1.64 23.23 -12.06
CA ILE A 428 1.58 23.04 -13.51
C ILE A 428 2.82 23.64 -14.18
N VAL A 429 3.20 24.86 -13.83
CA VAL A 429 4.38 25.53 -14.39
C VAL A 429 5.65 24.73 -14.11
N ILE A 430 5.85 24.22 -12.89
CA ILE A 430 6.99 23.38 -12.55
C ILE A 430 7.01 22.11 -13.42
N LEU A 431 5.89 21.39 -13.50
CA LEU A 431 5.83 20.14 -14.26
C LEU A 431 6.16 20.37 -15.74
N LEU A 432 5.62 21.43 -16.34
CA LEU A 432 5.91 21.79 -17.72
C LEU A 432 7.37 22.26 -17.90
N ALA A 433 7.92 23.00 -16.93
CA ALA A 433 9.32 23.38 -16.93
C ALA A 433 10.24 22.15 -16.90
N LEU A 434 9.95 21.18 -16.02
CA LEU A 434 10.69 19.93 -15.88
C LEU A 434 10.67 19.11 -17.18
N VAL A 435 9.53 19.05 -17.88
CA VAL A 435 9.45 18.37 -19.19
C VAL A 435 10.39 19.04 -20.20
N MET A 436 10.40 20.37 -20.27
CA MET A 436 11.26 21.09 -21.21
C MET A 436 12.75 21.02 -20.85
N THR A 437 13.11 21.09 -19.57
CA THR A 437 14.50 20.94 -19.12
C THR A 437 14.99 19.52 -19.35
N THR A 438 14.16 18.51 -19.11
CA THR A 438 14.48 17.10 -19.39
C THR A 438 14.65 16.89 -20.89
N ALA A 439 13.74 17.41 -21.73
CA ALA A 439 13.86 17.33 -23.18
C ALA A 439 15.16 17.95 -23.69
N ARG A 440 15.60 19.05 -23.07
CA ARG A 440 16.89 19.68 -23.38
C ARG A 440 18.08 18.79 -23.01
N GLY A 441 18.02 18.12 -21.86
CA GLY A 441 19.04 17.17 -21.41
C GLY A 441 19.12 15.91 -22.27
N VAL A 442 17.99 15.46 -22.81
CA VAL A 442 17.87 14.26 -23.65
C VAL A 442 18.51 14.43 -25.02
N SER A 443 18.34 15.60 -25.65
CA SER A 443 19.00 15.91 -26.93
C SER A 443 19.61 17.31 -26.93
N PRO A 444 20.86 17.44 -26.46
CA PRO A 444 21.56 18.72 -26.45
C PRO A 444 21.89 19.27 -27.85
N SER A 445 21.98 18.48 -28.92
CA SER A 445 22.15 19.01 -30.27
C SER A 445 20.86 19.55 -30.90
N ALA A 446 19.68 19.14 -30.42
CA ALA A 446 18.41 19.57 -30.97
C ALA A 446 18.22 21.09 -30.87
N SER A 447 17.40 21.63 -31.79
CA SER A 447 17.17 23.07 -31.87
C SER A 447 16.58 23.61 -30.57
N ARG A 448 17.23 24.62 -29.98
CA ARG A 448 16.82 25.19 -28.68
C ARG A 448 15.60 26.10 -28.78
N ARG A 449 15.30 26.62 -29.98
CA ARG A 449 14.29 27.67 -30.22
C ARG A 449 12.90 27.29 -29.67
N PRO A 450 12.34 26.10 -29.95
CA PRO A 450 11.01 25.75 -29.46
C PRO A 450 10.94 25.65 -27.93
N LEU A 451 12.00 25.12 -27.29
CA LEU A 451 12.08 25.02 -25.82
C LEU A 451 12.23 26.39 -25.17
N ILE A 452 12.97 27.32 -25.78
CA ILE A 452 13.08 28.71 -25.29
C ILE A 452 11.75 29.44 -25.44
N ILE A 453 11.04 29.27 -26.56
CA ILE A 453 9.70 29.85 -26.76
C ILE A 453 8.74 29.32 -25.68
N GLY A 454 8.76 28.02 -25.38
CA GLY A 454 7.98 27.44 -24.30
C GLY A 454 8.37 27.97 -22.91
N GLY A 455 9.68 28.13 -22.64
CA GLY A 455 10.18 28.70 -21.39
C GLY A 455 9.77 30.17 -21.21
N ILE A 456 9.83 30.98 -22.27
CA ILE A 456 9.29 32.35 -22.26
C ILE A 456 7.78 32.30 -22.00
N GLY A 457 7.07 31.36 -22.61
CA GLY A 457 5.66 31.12 -22.33
C GLY A 457 5.38 30.86 -20.86
N LEU A 458 6.17 30.03 -20.17
CA LEU A 458 6.01 29.78 -18.73
C LEU A 458 6.26 31.02 -17.88
N VAL A 459 7.29 31.80 -18.20
CA VAL A 459 7.56 33.06 -17.50
C VAL A 459 6.40 34.03 -17.70
N LEU A 460 5.86 34.12 -18.92
CA LEU A 460 4.67 34.93 -19.22
C LEU A 460 3.43 34.40 -18.48
N THR A 461 3.25 33.09 -18.34
CA THR A 461 2.15 32.52 -17.54
C THR A 461 2.25 33.00 -16.09
N VAL A 462 3.42 32.91 -15.46
CA VAL A 462 3.63 33.38 -14.08
C VAL A 462 3.45 34.89 -13.96
N LEU A 463 3.94 35.67 -14.92
CA LEU A 463 3.80 37.13 -14.90
C LEU A 463 2.33 37.56 -15.06
N ILE A 464 1.57 36.89 -15.94
CA ILE A 464 0.14 37.16 -16.11
C ILE A 464 -0.63 36.74 -14.87
N ASP A 465 -0.27 35.62 -14.24
CA ASP A 465 -0.87 35.18 -12.97
C ASP A 465 -0.68 36.26 -11.89
N ILE A 466 0.54 36.78 -11.73
CA ILE A 466 0.85 37.82 -10.74
C ILE A 466 0.16 39.16 -11.04
N MET A 467 0.09 39.57 -12.31
CA MET A 467 -0.30 40.94 -12.67
C MET A 467 -1.77 41.11 -13.05
N LEU A 468 -2.39 40.07 -13.61
CA LEU A 468 -3.70 40.17 -14.27
C LEU A 468 -4.73 39.16 -13.74
N VAL A 469 -4.31 38.14 -13.01
CA VAL A 469 -5.21 37.13 -12.43
C VAL A 469 -5.33 37.41 -10.94
N GLY A 470 -6.54 37.79 -10.52
CA GLY A 470 -6.88 37.96 -9.11
C GLY A 470 -7.76 36.82 -8.62
N PRO A 471 -7.98 36.71 -7.29
CA PRO A 471 -8.83 35.67 -6.71
C PRO A 471 -10.29 35.71 -7.21
N THR A 472 -10.75 36.86 -7.70
CA THR A 472 -12.11 37.07 -8.23
C THR A 472 -12.21 36.95 -9.76
N THR A 473 -11.10 36.64 -10.45
CA THR A 473 -11.12 36.46 -11.91
C THR A 473 -11.92 35.21 -12.27
N SER A 474 -12.91 35.35 -13.15
CA SER A 474 -13.72 34.21 -13.57
C SER A 474 -12.86 33.18 -14.33
N PRO A 475 -13.18 31.87 -14.25
CA PRO A 475 -12.45 30.84 -14.98
C PRO A 475 -12.38 31.10 -16.49
N GLY A 476 -13.46 31.64 -17.08
CA GLY A 476 -13.50 32.03 -18.49
C GLY A 476 -12.51 33.15 -18.83
N THR A 477 -12.43 34.19 -18.01
CA THR A 477 -11.47 35.29 -18.20
C THR A 477 -10.03 34.82 -18.00
N MET A 478 -9.78 33.95 -17.02
CA MET A 478 -8.47 33.34 -16.79
C MET A 478 -8.00 32.54 -18.02
N VAL A 479 -8.86 31.72 -18.62
CA VAL A 479 -8.54 30.97 -19.84
C VAL A 479 -8.16 31.91 -20.99
N VAL A 480 -8.88 33.01 -21.17
CA VAL A 480 -8.58 33.99 -22.24
C VAL A 480 -7.25 34.70 -21.99
N LEU A 481 -7.00 35.16 -20.76
CA LEU A 481 -5.75 35.84 -20.39
C LEU A 481 -4.54 34.92 -20.55
N MET A 482 -4.69 33.64 -20.19
CA MET A 482 -3.59 32.69 -20.27
C MET A 482 -3.43 32.01 -21.64
N ALA A 483 -4.38 32.16 -22.57
CA ALA A 483 -4.38 31.45 -23.86
C ALA A 483 -3.09 31.63 -24.67
N LEU A 484 -2.60 32.87 -24.81
CA LEU A 484 -1.40 33.17 -25.59
C LEU A 484 -0.12 32.60 -24.97
N PRO A 485 0.17 32.77 -23.66
CA PRO A 485 1.25 32.06 -22.99
C PRO A 485 1.12 30.54 -23.13
N PHE A 486 -0.08 29.98 -22.94
CA PHE A 486 -0.28 28.53 -23.06
C PHE A 486 0.00 28.01 -24.46
N VAL A 487 -0.31 28.74 -25.53
CA VAL A 487 0.06 28.33 -26.89
C VAL A 487 1.59 28.23 -27.05
N ALA A 488 2.34 29.21 -26.53
CA ALA A 488 3.80 29.16 -26.55
C ALA A 488 4.35 27.98 -25.72
N VAL A 489 3.78 27.75 -24.53
CA VAL A 489 4.12 26.61 -23.66
C VAL A 489 3.82 25.28 -24.35
N ILE A 490 2.62 25.11 -24.92
CA ILE A 490 2.21 23.90 -25.65
C ILE A 490 3.15 23.64 -26.82
N TYR A 491 3.55 24.67 -27.57
CA TYR A 491 4.52 24.51 -28.66
C TYR A 491 5.87 23.96 -28.17
N GLY A 492 6.39 24.50 -27.07
CA GLY A 492 7.62 24.01 -26.45
C GLY A 492 7.49 22.60 -25.88
N ILE A 493 6.36 22.28 -25.25
CA ILE A 493 6.06 20.99 -24.64
C ILE A 493 5.88 19.90 -25.70
N LEU A 494 5.11 20.14 -26.76
CA LEU A 494 4.92 19.15 -27.83
C LEU A 494 6.25 18.82 -28.51
N TYR A 495 7.11 19.82 -28.72
CA TYR A 495 8.47 19.59 -29.21
C TYR A 495 9.32 18.81 -28.20
N GLY A 496 9.27 19.18 -26.92
CA GLY A 496 10.02 18.52 -25.85
C GLY A 496 9.60 17.06 -25.66
N LEU A 497 8.30 16.78 -25.64
CA LEU A 497 7.75 15.41 -25.57
C LEU A 497 8.19 14.57 -26.76
N LYS A 498 8.29 15.15 -27.96
CA LYS A 498 8.79 14.44 -29.14
C LYS A 498 10.27 14.05 -28.99
N LEU A 499 11.10 14.92 -28.42
CA LEU A 499 12.51 14.63 -28.10
C LEU A 499 12.63 13.57 -27.00
N CYS A 500 11.81 13.66 -25.96
CA CYS A 500 11.77 12.66 -24.90
C CYS A 500 11.33 11.29 -25.44
N ALA A 501 10.33 11.25 -26.33
CA ALA A 501 9.82 10.01 -26.94
C ALA A 501 10.82 9.34 -27.91
N SER A 502 11.79 10.08 -28.45
CA SER A 502 12.86 9.48 -29.25
C SER A 502 13.92 8.79 -28.39
N ASN A 503 14.00 9.12 -27.10
CA ASN A 503 14.88 8.43 -26.17
C ASN A 503 14.26 7.11 -25.71
N GLU A 504 14.99 6.02 -25.94
CA GLU A 504 14.51 4.67 -25.62
C GLU A 504 14.24 4.48 -24.12
N LEU A 505 15.09 5.02 -23.25
CA LEU A 505 14.93 4.91 -21.81
C LEU A 505 13.62 5.54 -21.35
N ILE A 506 13.37 6.78 -21.78
CA ILE A 506 12.15 7.50 -21.41
C ILE A 506 10.94 6.79 -22.01
N ARG A 507 11.00 6.39 -23.28
CA ARG A 507 9.88 5.71 -23.96
C ARG A 507 9.46 4.40 -23.29
N VAL A 508 10.40 3.65 -22.71
CA VAL A 508 10.13 2.33 -22.10
C VAL A 508 9.79 2.45 -20.61
N VAL A 509 10.49 3.30 -19.86
CA VAL A 509 10.39 3.38 -18.38
C VAL A 509 9.31 4.34 -17.91
N PHE A 510 9.15 5.45 -18.61
CA PHE A 510 8.30 6.53 -18.15
C PHE A 510 6.81 6.17 -18.15
N PRO A 511 6.25 5.44 -19.14
CA PRO A 511 4.81 5.16 -19.13
C PRO A 511 4.35 4.28 -17.94
N PRO A 512 5.02 3.16 -17.60
CA PRO A 512 4.70 2.42 -16.38
C PRO A 512 4.91 3.23 -15.10
N LEU A 513 5.96 4.06 -15.04
CA LEU A 513 6.22 4.95 -13.89
C LEU A 513 5.08 5.96 -13.71
N VAL A 514 4.63 6.62 -14.77
CA VAL A 514 3.50 7.56 -14.73
C VAL A 514 2.23 6.85 -14.26
N LEU A 515 2.00 5.62 -14.70
CA LEU A 515 0.86 4.84 -14.24
C LEU A 515 0.94 4.53 -12.73
N ILE A 516 2.10 4.09 -12.25
CA ILE A 516 2.32 3.84 -10.81
C ILE A 516 2.14 5.13 -10.00
N VAL A 517 2.72 6.24 -10.45
CA VAL A 517 2.59 7.55 -9.80
C VAL A 517 1.16 8.07 -9.83
N ALA A 518 0.41 7.86 -10.92
CA ALA A 518 -0.98 8.26 -10.99
C ALA A 518 -1.85 7.47 -10.00
N VAL A 519 -1.63 6.16 -9.91
CA VAL A 519 -2.38 5.27 -9.00
C VAL A 519 -1.99 5.51 -7.54
N LEU A 520 -0.70 5.59 -7.24
CA LEU A 520 -0.23 5.91 -5.89
C LEU A 520 -0.59 7.33 -5.51
N GLY A 521 -0.39 8.30 -6.40
CA GLY A 521 -0.72 9.70 -6.15
C GLY A 521 -2.20 9.92 -5.83
N SER A 522 -3.12 9.19 -6.49
CA SER A 522 -4.54 9.30 -6.17
C SER A 522 -4.90 8.70 -4.81
N ILE A 523 -4.17 7.67 -4.36
CA ILE A 523 -4.36 7.05 -3.03
C ILE A 523 -3.68 7.89 -1.94
N LEU A 524 -2.41 8.24 -2.12
CA LEU A 524 -1.59 8.97 -1.15
C LEU A 524 -2.05 10.42 -0.97
N GLY A 525 -2.67 11.01 -2.00
CA GLY A 525 -3.25 12.35 -1.94
C GLY A 525 -4.71 12.39 -1.51
N GLY A 526 -5.28 11.27 -1.03
CA GLY A 526 -6.67 11.19 -0.55
C GLY A 526 -7.73 11.45 -1.63
N ILE A 527 -7.37 11.46 -2.91
CA ILE A 527 -8.28 11.78 -4.02
C ILE A 527 -9.28 10.65 -4.23
N THR A 528 -8.81 9.40 -4.20
CA THR A 528 -9.66 8.22 -4.39
C THR A 528 -9.26 7.07 -3.49
N ASN A 529 -10.24 6.22 -3.14
CA ASN A 529 -9.99 4.95 -2.47
C ASN A 529 -9.12 4.00 -3.33
N PRO A 530 -8.49 2.97 -2.73
CA PRO A 530 -7.66 2.02 -3.47
C PRO A 530 -8.34 1.35 -4.66
N THR A 531 -9.66 1.14 -4.62
CA THR A 531 -10.40 0.43 -5.66
C THR A 531 -10.55 1.23 -6.96
N PRO A 532 -11.07 2.48 -6.96
CA PRO A 532 -11.01 3.35 -8.15
C PRO A 532 -9.58 3.58 -8.66
N ALA A 533 -8.61 3.74 -7.76
CA ALA A 533 -7.21 3.92 -8.12
C ALA A 533 -6.65 2.68 -8.84
N ALA A 534 -6.94 1.48 -8.34
CA ALA A 534 -6.55 0.23 -8.99
C ALA A 534 -7.23 0.06 -10.36
N ALA A 535 -8.49 0.48 -10.51
CA ALA A 535 -9.19 0.46 -11.80
C ALA A 535 -8.55 1.41 -12.83
N LEU A 536 -8.13 2.61 -12.40
CA LEU A 536 -7.32 3.53 -13.23
C LEU A 536 -6.01 2.85 -13.67
N GLY A 537 -5.34 2.15 -12.75
CA GLY A 537 -4.15 1.35 -13.00
C GLY A 537 -4.38 0.27 -14.07
N ALA A 538 -5.39 -0.57 -13.88
CA ALA A 538 -5.74 -1.64 -14.81
C ALA A 538 -6.11 -1.10 -16.21
N GLY A 539 -6.94 -0.04 -16.27
CA GLY A 539 -7.30 0.61 -17.52
C GLY A 539 -6.10 1.21 -18.24
N GLY A 540 -5.21 1.89 -17.50
CA GLY A 540 -3.96 2.43 -18.03
C GLY A 540 -3.02 1.34 -18.54
N ALA A 541 -2.87 0.22 -17.82
CA ALA A 541 -2.06 -0.91 -18.27
C ALA A 541 -2.61 -1.55 -19.55
N ILE A 542 -3.94 -1.69 -19.66
CA ILE A 542 -4.61 -2.15 -20.89
C ILE A 542 -4.31 -1.21 -22.05
N MET A 543 -4.42 0.10 -21.85
CA MET A 543 -4.10 1.09 -22.87
C MET A 543 -2.62 1.07 -23.27
N LEU A 544 -1.69 0.96 -22.31
CA LEU A 544 -0.25 0.85 -22.57
C LEU A 544 0.10 -0.44 -23.34
N ALA A 545 -0.50 -1.56 -22.96
CA ALA A 545 -0.33 -2.83 -23.66
C ALA A 545 -0.86 -2.74 -25.10
N ALA A 546 -2.00 -2.10 -25.32
CA ALA A 546 -2.57 -1.88 -26.65
C ALA A 546 -1.70 -0.93 -27.49
N TYR A 547 -1.17 0.14 -26.90
CA TYR A 547 -0.22 1.05 -27.56
C TYR A 547 1.00 0.31 -28.10
N ARG A 548 1.63 -0.50 -27.23
CA ARG A 548 2.78 -1.32 -27.61
C ARG A 548 2.41 -2.32 -28.70
N LYS A 549 1.28 -3.02 -28.54
CA LYS A 549 0.84 -4.03 -29.51
C LYS A 549 0.50 -3.45 -30.88
N LEU A 550 -0.08 -2.26 -30.94
CA LEU A 550 -0.32 -1.55 -32.21
C LEU A 550 0.99 -1.20 -32.92
N THR A 551 1.99 -0.77 -32.14
CA THR A 551 3.34 -0.48 -32.66
C THR A 551 4.01 -1.76 -33.19
N ASP A 552 3.91 -2.88 -32.45
CA ASP A 552 4.40 -4.19 -32.89
C ASP A 552 3.70 -4.71 -34.17
N LEU A 553 2.51 -4.21 -34.49
CA LEU A 553 1.72 -4.56 -35.68
C LEU A 553 1.84 -3.54 -36.82
N ASP A 554 2.77 -2.58 -36.72
CA ASP A 554 2.92 -1.45 -37.66
C ASP A 554 1.62 -0.65 -37.87
N ARG A 555 0.74 -0.61 -36.87
CA ARG A 555 -0.51 0.15 -36.87
C ARG A 555 -0.36 1.44 -36.07
N SER A 556 -1.10 2.47 -36.50
CA SER A 556 -1.09 3.77 -35.84
C SER A 556 -1.67 3.70 -34.42
N PRO A 557 -0.89 4.03 -33.35
CA PRO A 557 -1.38 4.04 -31.98
C PRO A 557 -2.14 5.32 -31.60
N LYS A 558 -2.46 6.19 -32.58
CA LYS A 558 -3.09 7.51 -32.35
C LYS A 558 -4.35 7.45 -31.49
N VAL A 559 -5.21 6.44 -31.67
CA VAL A 559 -6.43 6.29 -30.86
C VAL A 559 -6.10 6.26 -29.38
N ILE A 560 -5.08 5.49 -28.97
CA ILE A 560 -4.67 5.38 -27.56
C ILE A 560 -4.10 6.70 -27.04
N ILE A 561 -3.29 7.39 -27.85
CA ILE A 561 -2.72 8.70 -27.49
C ILE A 561 -3.83 9.72 -27.27
N TRP A 562 -4.79 9.81 -28.20
CA TRP A 562 -5.94 10.72 -28.07
C TRP A 562 -6.83 10.36 -26.90
N SER A 563 -7.01 9.08 -26.58
CA SER A 563 -7.80 8.66 -25.41
C SER A 563 -7.10 8.98 -24.11
N THR A 564 -5.77 8.84 -24.06
CA THR A 564 -4.98 9.29 -22.90
C THR A 564 -5.07 10.81 -22.74
N LEU A 565 -4.99 11.56 -23.84
CA LEU A 565 -5.19 13.02 -23.83
C LEU A 565 -6.60 13.40 -23.37
N ALA A 566 -7.62 12.64 -23.79
CA ALA A 566 -9.00 12.86 -23.38
C ALA A 566 -9.19 12.67 -21.87
N ILE A 567 -8.52 11.69 -21.25
CA ILE A 567 -8.50 11.52 -19.79
C ILE A 567 -7.89 12.76 -19.13
N VAL A 568 -6.75 13.25 -19.63
CA VAL A 568 -6.10 14.47 -19.09
C VAL A 568 -7.01 15.69 -19.24
N ILE A 569 -7.67 15.87 -20.38
CA ILE A 569 -8.63 16.96 -20.60
C ILE A 569 -9.79 16.84 -19.61
N CYS A 570 -10.34 15.64 -19.42
CA CYS A 570 -11.44 15.41 -18.49
C CYS A 570 -11.05 15.79 -17.06
N ILE A 571 -9.86 15.42 -16.60
CA ILE A 571 -9.33 15.77 -15.28
C ILE A 571 -9.13 17.28 -15.17
N LEU A 572 -8.47 17.91 -16.15
CA LEU A 572 -8.21 19.35 -16.12
C LEU A 572 -9.51 20.15 -16.11
N VAL A 573 -10.50 19.78 -16.93
CA VAL A 573 -11.79 20.48 -16.97
C VAL A 573 -12.55 20.25 -15.66
N GLY A 574 -12.55 19.03 -15.11
CA GLY A 574 -13.21 18.72 -13.84
C GLY A 574 -12.59 19.38 -12.61
N VAL A 575 -11.30 19.71 -12.63
CA VAL A 575 -10.62 20.44 -11.54
C VAL A 575 -10.86 21.95 -11.62
N ASN A 576 -11.02 22.51 -12.82
CA ASN A 576 -11.10 23.97 -13.01
C ASN A 576 -12.54 24.51 -13.14
N PHE A 577 -13.51 23.67 -13.51
CA PHE A 577 -14.90 24.06 -13.73
C PHE A 577 -15.86 23.22 -12.89
N ASP A 578 -16.96 23.83 -12.44
CA ASP A 578 -18.03 23.10 -11.76
C ASP A 578 -18.91 22.40 -12.80
N LEU A 579 -18.85 21.07 -12.83
CA LEU A 579 -19.60 20.24 -13.78
C LEU A 579 -21.02 19.89 -13.30
N ARG A 580 -21.45 20.43 -12.15
CA ARG A 580 -22.79 20.19 -11.60
C ARG A 580 -23.85 21.01 -12.33
N ILE A 581 -24.43 20.42 -13.37
CA ILE A 581 -25.43 21.09 -14.24
C ILE A 581 -26.87 21.13 -13.69
N ASN A 582 -27.13 20.50 -12.53
CA ASN A 582 -28.47 20.42 -11.93
C ASN A 582 -28.79 21.59 -10.98
N GLN A 583 -28.03 22.69 -11.04
CA GLN A 583 -28.27 23.89 -10.22
C GLN A 583 -29.22 24.85 -10.94
N GLU A 584 -29.92 25.72 -10.20
CA GLU A 584 -30.92 26.63 -10.77
C GLU A 584 -30.31 27.69 -11.72
N ASP A 585 -29.08 28.14 -11.43
CA ASP A 585 -28.31 29.07 -12.27
C ASP A 585 -26.93 28.50 -12.61
N VAL A 586 -26.77 27.99 -13.84
CA VAL A 586 -25.48 27.47 -14.34
C VAL A 586 -24.96 28.39 -15.45
N GLY A 587 -23.78 28.99 -15.22
CA GLY A 587 -23.11 29.83 -16.20
C GLY A 587 -22.80 29.11 -17.52
N PHE A 588 -22.72 29.86 -18.62
CA PHE A 588 -22.45 29.30 -19.96
C PHE A 588 -21.09 28.57 -20.01
N GLU A 589 -20.09 29.08 -19.29
CA GLU A 589 -18.77 28.44 -19.16
C GLU A 589 -18.84 27.03 -18.57
N ASN A 590 -19.66 26.80 -17.55
CA ASN A 590 -19.81 25.50 -16.89
C ASN A 590 -20.53 24.49 -17.79
N TRP A 591 -21.51 24.97 -18.58
CA TRP A 591 -22.14 24.15 -19.62
C TRP A 591 -21.15 23.75 -20.72
N ALA A 592 -20.35 24.69 -21.22
CA ALA A 592 -19.32 24.39 -22.22
C ALA A 592 -18.27 23.41 -21.68
N ALA A 593 -17.81 23.62 -20.45
CA ALA A 593 -16.90 22.72 -19.74
C ALA A 593 -17.50 21.30 -19.59
N PHE A 594 -18.78 21.20 -19.19
CA PHE A 594 -19.48 19.92 -19.11
C PHE A 594 -19.48 19.17 -20.45
N PHE A 595 -19.83 19.82 -21.56
CA PHE A 595 -19.82 19.15 -22.87
C PHE A 595 -18.43 18.70 -23.30
N VAL A 596 -17.39 19.51 -23.03
CA VAL A 596 -16.00 19.13 -23.33
C VAL A 596 -15.57 17.95 -22.48
N ALA A 597 -15.83 17.97 -21.17
CA ALA A 597 -15.51 16.88 -20.25
C ALA A 597 -16.27 15.60 -20.61
N TYR A 598 -17.56 15.70 -20.91
CA TYR A 598 -18.39 14.57 -21.31
C TYR A 598 -17.94 13.96 -22.64
N GLY A 599 -17.64 14.79 -23.64
CA GLY A 599 -17.08 14.32 -24.92
C GLY A 599 -15.72 13.64 -24.74
N ALA A 600 -14.85 14.20 -23.90
CA ALA A 600 -13.56 13.61 -23.57
C ALA A 600 -13.72 12.27 -22.82
N TYR A 601 -14.66 12.19 -21.88
CA TYR A 601 -15.02 10.96 -21.16
C TYR A 601 -15.49 9.86 -22.13
N LEU A 602 -16.41 10.17 -23.04
CA LEU A 602 -16.88 9.20 -24.05
C LEU A 602 -15.74 8.72 -24.95
N TYR A 603 -14.84 9.61 -25.36
CA TYR A 603 -13.68 9.23 -26.17
C TYR A 603 -12.66 8.38 -25.40
N ALA A 604 -12.49 8.63 -24.09
CA ALA A 604 -11.66 7.82 -23.22
C ALA A 604 -12.24 6.39 -23.08
N VAL A 605 -13.55 6.27 -22.83
CA VAL A 605 -14.26 4.98 -22.78
C VAL A 605 -14.15 4.23 -24.10
N PHE A 606 -14.34 4.91 -25.24
CA PHE A 606 -14.12 4.34 -26.57
C PHE A 606 -12.69 3.82 -26.72
N GLY A 607 -11.69 4.58 -26.29
CA GLY A 607 -10.27 4.19 -26.31
C GLY A 607 -9.97 2.94 -25.49
N LEU A 608 -10.57 2.84 -24.30
CA LEU A 608 -10.41 1.67 -23.44
C LEU A 608 -11.05 0.42 -24.08
N LEU A 609 -12.27 0.54 -24.61
CA LEU A 609 -12.94 -0.55 -25.32
C LEU A 609 -12.18 -0.97 -26.58
N PHE A 610 -11.64 0.00 -27.33
CA PHE A 610 -10.78 -0.25 -28.48
C PHE A 610 -9.50 -0.98 -28.06
N SER A 611 -8.89 -0.60 -26.93
CA SER A 611 -7.72 -1.29 -26.36
C SER A 611 -8.03 -2.75 -26.03
N CYS A 612 -9.16 -3.01 -25.37
CA CYS A 612 -9.64 -4.36 -25.08
C CYS A 612 -9.84 -5.16 -26.38
N TRP A 613 -10.46 -4.57 -27.40
CA TRP A 613 -10.66 -5.21 -28.70
C TRP A 613 -9.34 -5.59 -29.38
N ILE A 614 -8.36 -4.67 -29.43
CA ILE A 614 -7.05 -4.93 -30.02
C ILE A 614 -6.31 -6.05 -29.26
N LEU A 615 -6.32 -6.01 -27.93
CA LEU A 615 -5.66 -7.04 -27.12
C LEU A 615 -6.36 -8.40 -27.21
N TYR A 616 -7.68 -8.42 -27.33
CA TYR A 616 -8.45 -9.64 -27.55
C TYR A 616 -8.14 -10.26 -28.92
N THR A 617 -8.26 -9.48 -29.99
CA THR A 617 -7.95 -9.93 -31.36
C THR A 617 -6.49 -10.33 -31.55
N SER A 618 -5.59 -9.75 -30.75
CA SER A 618 -4.16 -10.09 -30.74
C SER A 618 -3.80 -11.27 -29.85
N GLY A 619 -4.76 -11.88 -29.14
CA GLY A 619 -4.53 -13.04 -28.26
C GLY A 619 -3.82 -12.73 -26.94
N VAL A 620 -3.69 -11.45 -26.55
CA VAL A 620 -3.04 -11.02 -25.29
C VAL A 620 -4.04 -10.96 -24.14
N LEU A 621 -5.28 -10.51 -24.40
CA LEU A 621 -6.28 -10.33 -23.34
C LEU A 621 -6.76 -11.66 -22.73
N SER A 622 -6.91 -12.72 -23.53
CA SER A 622 -7.43 -14.00 -23.03
C SER A 622 -6.52 -14.65 -21.97
N PRO A 623 -5.17 -14.72 -22.17
CA PRO A 623 -4.26 -15.12 -21.10
C PRO A 623 -4.30 -14.19 -19.89
N VAL A 624 -4.38 -12.87 -20.10
CA VAL A 624 -4.43 -11.89 -19.01
C VAL A 624 -5.64 -12.13 -18.11
N VAL A 625 -6.84 -12.25 -18.70
CA VAL A 625 -8.08 -12.51 -17.95
C VAL A 625 -8.02 -13.87 -17.25
N ARG A 626 -7.51 -14.91 -17.91
CA ARG A 626 -7.41 -16.26 -17.33
C ARG A 626 -6.48 -16.30 -16.12
N GLU A 627 -5.28 -15.72 -16.23
CA GLU A 627 -4.34 -15.69 -15.10
C GLU A 627 -4.85 -14.79 -13.97
N THR A 628 -5.47 -13.65 -14.29
CA THR A 628 -6.12 -12.77 -13.31
C THR A 628 -7.21 -13.52 -12.55
N ALA A 629 -8.08 -14.24 -13.27
CA ALA A 629 -9.14 -15.05 -12.67
C ALA A 629 -8.58 -16.18 -11.81
N LYS A 630 -7.50 -16.84 -12.24
CA LYS A 630 -6.84 -17.91 -11.48
C LYS A 630 -6.25 -17.41 -10.17
N VAL A 631 -5.47 -16.32 -10.21
CA VAL A 631 -4.87 -15.72 -9.02
C VAL A 631 -5.96 -15.22 -8.08
N THR A 632 -6.96 -14.50 -8.61
CA THR A 632 -8.04 -13.97 -7.77
C THR A 632 -8.87 -15.09 -7.15
N SER A 633 -9.23 -16.13 -7.93
CA SER A 633 -9.95 -17.29 -7.40
C SER A 633 -9.17 -17.98 -6.29
N MET A 634 -7.83 -18.09 -6.41
CA MET A 634 -7.00 -18.63 -5.34
C MET A 634 -7.12 -17.81 -4.05
N VAL A 635 -7.01 -16.47 -4.13
CA VAL A 635 -7.16 -15.58 -2.95
C VAL A 635 -8.54 -15.74 -2.31
N PHE A 636 -9.61 -15.73 -3.12
CA PHE A 636 -10.98 -15.89 -2.64
C PHE A 636 -11.23 -17.25 -1.98
N THR A 637 -10.74 -18.34 -2.57
CA THR A 637 -10.87 -19.68 -1.98
C THR A 637 -10.07 -19.81 -0.68
N ILE A 638 -8.86 -19.22 -0.60
CA ILE A 638 -8.09 -19.14 0.65
C ILE A 638 -8.87 -18.38 1.72
N LEU A 639 -9.46 -17.23 1.38
CA LEU A 639 -10.27 -16.46 2.31
C LEU A 639 -11.45 -17.28 2.83
N ILE A 640 -12.20 -17.97 1.96
CA ILE A 640 -13.31 -18.85 2.38
C ILE A 640 -12.82 -19.99 3.28
N GLY A 641 -11.76 -20.70 2.87
CA GLY A 641 -11.19 -21.80 3.64
C GLY A 641 -10.68 -21.36 5.01
N SER A 642 -10.03 -20.19 5.08
CA SER A 642 -9.52 -19.62 6.34
C SER A 642 -10.64 -19.29 7.33
N GLN A 643 -11.83 -18.89 6.87
CA GLN A 643 -12.96 -18.64 7.77
C GLN A 643 -13.45 -19.93 8.42
N LEU A 644 -13.49 -21.04 7.68
CA LEU A 644 -13.83 -22.36 8.23
C LEU A 644 -12.85 -22.74 9.35
N LEU A 645 -11.55 -22.69 9.04
CA LEU A 645 -10.50 -23.04 10.00
C LEU A 645 -10.51 -22.13 11.23
N ASN A 646 -10.65 -20.81 11.02
CA ASN A 646 -10.70 -19.83 12.10
C ASN A 646 -11.88 -20.08 13.05
N LEU A 647 -13.07 -20.35 12.50
CA LEU A 647 -14.25 -20.68 13.32
C LEU A 647 -14.09 -22.00 14.10
N VAL A 648 -13.41 -22.98 13.52
CA VAL A 648 -13.07 -24.22 14.24
C VAL A 648 -12.16 -23.91 15.43
N VAL A 649 -11.11 -23.11 15.25
CA VAL A 649 -10.21 -22.68 16.34
C VAL A 649 -10.97 -21.91 17.43
N ILE A 650 -11.90 -21.03 17.05
CA ILE A 650 -12.79 -20.32 18.00
C ILE A 650 -13.72 -21.30 18.72
N SER A 651 -14.18 -22.36 18.05
CA SER A 651 -15.20 -23.27 18.59
C SER A 651 -14.78 -24.03 19.83
N PHE A 652 -13.51 -24.39 19.92
CA PHE A 652 -12.94 -25.07 21.08
C PHE A 652 -12.11 -24.15 22.01
N GLY A 653 -12.15 -22.82 21.79
CA GLY A 653 -11.46 -21.84 22.64
C GLY A 653 -9.97 -21.63 22.33
N GLY A 654 -9.46 -22.15 21.21
CA GLY A 654 -8.04 -22.05 20.86
C GLY A 654 -7.54 -20.62 20.64
N GLU A 655 -8.37 -19.73 20.08
CA GLU A 655 -8.00 -18.32 19.90
C GLU A 655 -7.80 -17.63 21.26
N HIS A 656 -8.77 -17.77 22.16
CA HIS A 656 -8.72 -17.14 23.47
C HIS A 656 -7.55 -17.67 24.32
N TYR A 657 -7.26 -18.97 24.19
CA TYR A 657 -6.11 -19.59 24.84
C TYR A 657 -4.77 -18.97 24.40
N ILE A 658 -4.56 -18.81 23.09
CA ILE A 658 -3.35 -18.17 22.53
C ILE A 658 -3.27 -16.71 22.97
N GLN A 659 -4.40 -15.98 22.93
CA GLN A 659 -4.44 -14.57 23.33
C GLN A 659 -4.15 -14.39 24.82
N GLN A 660 -4.71 -15.22 25.69
CA GLN A 660 -4.44 -15.20 27.13
C GLN A 660 -2.98 -15.56 27.44
N TRP A 661 -2.38 -16.50 26.69
CA TRP A 661 -0.97 -16.82 26.81
C TRP A 661 -0.09 -15.63 26.42
N LEU A 662 -0.39 -14.96 25.30
CA LEU A 662 0.35 -13.77 24.88
C LEU A 662 0.16 -12.59 25.86
N LYS A 663 -1.06 -12.37 26.36
CA LYS A 663 -1.36 -11.33 27.37
C LYS A 663 -0.79 -11.62 28.75
N SER A 664 -0.31 -12.85 29.01
CA SER A 664 0.30 -13.19 30.29
C SER A 664 1.68 -12.56 30.48
N PHE A 665 2.34 -12.16 29.40
CA PHE A 665 3.60 -11.44 29.45
C PHE A 665 3.35 -9.96 29.74
N ASP A 666 3.99 -9.42 30.79
CA ASP A 666 3.83 -8.00 31.18
C ASP A 666 4.50 -7.01 30.20
N ASN A 667 5.44 -7.48 29.38
CA ASN A 667 6.18 -6.63 28.46
C ASN A 667 5.66 -6.77 27.02
N GLU A 668 5.03 -5.71 26.51
CA GLU A 668 4.49 -5.62 25.13
C GLU A 668 5.56 -5.91 24.07
N LEU A 669 6.82 -5.51 24.29
CA LEU A 669 7.92 -5.79 23.35
C LEU A 669 8.23 -7.29 23.27
N THR A 670 8.18 -8.00 24.39
CA THR A 670 8.39 -9.45 24.43
C THR A 670 7.29 -10.16 23.64
N VAL A 671 6.03 -9.75 23.83
CA VAL A 671 4.88 -10.27 23.08
C VAL A 671 5.07 -10.04 21.59
N PHE A 672 5.41 -8.81 21.19
CA PHE A 672 5.63 -8.47 19.81
C PHE A 672 6.77 -9.29 19.18
N LEU A 673 7.89 -9.49 19.89
CA LEU A 673 9.02 -10.28 19.41
C LEU A 673 8.65 -11.77 19.27
N ILE A 674 7.88 -12.33 20.22
CA ILE A 674 7.34 -13.69 20.13
C ILE A 674 6.47 -13.83 18.89
N VAL A 675 5.53 -12.90 18.67
CA VAL A 675 4.65 -12.97 17.49
C VAL A 675 5.46 -12.84 16.21
N MET A 676 6.43 -11.94 16.14
CA MET A 676 7.32 -11.80 14.99
C MET A 676 8.09 -13.08 14.69
N LEU A 677 8.60 -13.77 15.72
CA LEU A 677 9.26 -15.06 15.56
C LEU A 677 8.30 -16.15 15.07
N VAL A 678 7.08 -16.21 15.62
CA VAL A 678 6.05 -17.17 15.19
C VAL A 678 5.65 -16.92 13.74
N LEU A 679 5.38 -15.67 13.35
CA LEU A 679 5.06 -15.30 11.97
C LEU A 679 6.21 -15.65 11.01
N PHE A 680 7.46 -15.45 11.45
CA PHE A 680 8.65 -15.79 10.69
C PHE A 680 8.77 -17.31 10.48
N ILE A 681 8.54 -18.12 11.50
CA ILE A 681 8.61 -19.59 11.37
C ILE A 681 7.44 -20.12 10.54
N LEU A 682 6.23 -19.57 10.74
CA LEU A 682 5.05 -19.99 10.00
C LEU A 682 5.16 -19.67 8.51
N GLY A 683 5.79 -18.56 8.13
CA GLY A 683 5.98 -18.19 6.73
C GLY A 683 6.96 -19.09 5.97
N PHE A 684 7.60 -20.06 6.63
CA PHE A 684 8.34 -21.12 5.96
C PHE A 684 7.40 -22.12 5.29
N VAL A 685 6.19 -22.31 5.84
CA VAL A 685 5.25 -23.33 5.36
C VAL A 685 3.97 -22.73 4.80
N LEU A 686 3.59 -21.56 5.29
CA LEU A 686 2.38 -20.86 4.88
C LEU A 686 2.73 -19.67 3.99
N ASP A 687 1.88 -19.40 2.99
CA ASP A 687 1.96 -18.18 2.19
C ASP A 687 1.51 -16.97 3.02
N PHE A 688 1.95 -15.77 2.66
CA PHE A 688 1.61 -14.54 3.39
C PHE A 688 0.09 -14.32 3.45
N LEU A 689 -0.65 -14.69 2.40
CA LEU A 689 -2.12 -14.61 2.38
C LEU A 689 -2.74 -15.45 3.50
N GLU A 690 -2.19 -16.63 3.72
CA GLU A 690 -2.69 -17.59 4.70
C GLU A 690 -2.40 -17.09 6.11
N ILE A 691 -1.20 -16.55 6.32
CA ILE A 691 -0.82 -15.94 7.59
C ILE A 691 -1.70 -14.73 7.89
N ILE A 692 -1.94 -13.86 6.92
CA ILE A 692 -2.79 -12.68 7.05
C ILE A 692 -4.22 -13.05 7.42
N TYR A 693 -4.79 -14.12 6.85
CA TYR A 693 -6.18 -14.50 7.14
C TYR A 693 -6.36 -15.48 8.30
N ILE A 694 -5.33 -16.22 8.70
CA ILE A 694 -5.40 -17.22 9.79
C ILE A 694 -4.77 -16.67 11.07
N VAL A 695 -3.51 -16.25 10.99
CA VAL A 695 -2.71 -15.94 12.18
C VAL A 695 -2.98 -14.53 12.68
N ILE A 696 -3.01 -13.53 11.77
CA ILE A 696 -3.19 -12.12 12.16
C ILE A 696 -4.51 -11.88 12.91
N PRO A 697 -5.66 -12.49 12.57
CA PRO A 697 -6.87 -12.35 13.39
C PRO A 697 -6.73 -12.92 14.81
N ILE A 698 -5.89 -13.95 15.00
CA ILE A 698 -5.66 -14.58 16.32
C ILE A 698 -4.74 -13.70 17.17
N VAL A 699 -3.60 -13.25 16.61
CA VAL A 699 -2.58 -12.49 17.36
C VAL A 699 -2.79 -10.98 17.32
N GLY A 700 -3.50 -10.49 16.30
CA GLY A 700 -3.68 -9.07 16.02
C GLY A 700 -4.41 -8.29 17.12
N PRO A 701 -5.49 -8.81 17.73
CA PRO A 701 -6.11 -8.15 18.88
C PRO A 701 -5.15 -7.89 20.05
N VAL A 702 -4.13 -8.75 20.22
CA VAL A 702 -3.10 -8.58 21.25
C VAL A 702 -2.07 -7.53 20.85
N ILE A 703 -1.64 -7.53 19.59
CA ILE A 703 -0.60 -6.60 19.11
C ILE A 703 -1.17 -5.19 18.91
N TYR A 704 -2.28 -5.07 18.19
CA TYR A 704 -2.90 -3.77 17.86
C TYR A 704 -3.69 -3.18 19.03
N GLY A 705 -4.01 -3.97 20.06
CA GLY A 705 -4.57 -3.48 21.32
C GLY A 705 -3.54 -2.84 22.26
N GLY A 706 -2.24 -3.03 21.98
CA GLY A 706 -1.15 -2.46 22.77
C GLY A 706 -0.95 -0.95 22.52
N THR A 707 0.24 -0.47 22.89
CA THR A 707 0.63 0.96 22.76
C THR A 707 1.39 1.29 21.46
N PHE A 708 1.78 0.28 20.67
CA PHE A 708 2.56 0.49 19.46
C PHE A 708 1.77 1.19 18.36
N ASP A 709 2.46 2.06 17.59
CA ASP A 709 1.90 2.65 16.38
C ASP A 709 1.52 1.53 15.40
N PRO A 710 0.23 1.41 15.01
CA PRO A 710 -0.22 0.35 14.12
C PRO A 710 0.44 0.42 12.75
N LYS A 711 0.83 1.61 12.26
CA LYS A 711 1.58 1.79 11.01
C LYS A 711 2.90 1.03 11.09
N TRP A 712 3.66 1.25 12.15
CA TRP A 712 4.95 0.60 12.38
C TRP A 712 4.80 -0.91 12.54
N VAL A 713 3.86 -1.37 13.36
CA VAL A 713 3.56 -2.80 13.57
C VAL A 713 3.27 -3.50 12.24
N THR A 714 2.38 -2.93 11.43
CA THR A 714 1.97 -3.55 10.17
C THR A 714 3.13 -3.64 9.18
N ILE A 715 3.99 -2.61 9.09
CA ILE A 715 5.17 -2.64 8.22
C ILE A 715 6.21 -3.65 8.71
N MET A 716 6.42 -3.75 10.02
CA MET A 716 7.31 -4.77 10.59
C MET A 716 6.84 -6.18 10.25
N ILE A 717 5.53 -6.44 10.39
CA ILE A 717 4.92 -7.72 9.98
C ILE A 717 5.15 -7.96 8.49
N ALA A 718 4.90 -6.97 7.62
CA ALA A 718 5.09 -7.12 6.18
C ALA A 718 6.54 -7.47 5.79
N VAL A 719 7.53 -6.75 6.34
CA VAL A 719 8.95 -7.03 6.07
C VAL A 719 9.37 -8.39 6.66
N ASN A 720 8.82 -8.78 7.80
CA ASN A 720 9.09 -10.09 8.40
C ASN A 720 8.53 -11.25 7.57
N LEU A 721 7.31 -11.12 7.05
CA LEU A 721 6.73 -12.09 6.11
C LEU A 721 7.56 -12.19 4.83
N GLN A 722 8.07 -11.06 4.32
CA GLN A 722 8.99 -11.05 3.18
C GLN A 722 10.30 -11.80 3.50
N THR A 723 10.84 -11.60 4.70
CA THR A 723 12.07 -12.26 5.16
C THR A 723 11.90 -13.76 5.30
N SER A 724 10.79 -14.17 5.88
CA SER A 724 10.43 -15.58 5.94
C SER A 724 10.35 -16.22 4.54
N PHE A 725 9.74 -15.52 3.59
CA PHE A 725 9.56 -16.02 2.22
C PHE A 725 10.86 -16.24 1.44
N LEU A 726 11.96 -15.61 1.88
CA LEU A 726 13.30 -15.73 1.31
C LEU A 726 14.23 -16.69 2.06
N THR A 727 13.89 -17.10 3.28
CA THR A 727 14.85 -17.77 4.16
C THR A 727 14.92 -19.29 3.89
N PRO A 728 16.12 -19.85 3.61
CA PRO A 728 16.31 -21.29 3.50
C PRO A 728 16.02 -22.02 4.83
N PRO A 729 15.58 -23.29 4.80
CA PRO A 729 15.47 -24.17 3.64
C PRO A 729 14.12 -24.08 2.90
N PHE A 730 13.14 -23.36 3.44
CA PHE A 730 11.77 -23.45 2.97
C PHE A 730 11.25 -22.24 2.16
N GLY A 731 12.03 -21.15 2.05
CA GLY A 731 11.59 -19.94 1.35
C GLY A 731 10.97 -20.20 -0.03
N PHE A 732 9.67 -19.96 -0.17
CA PHE A 732 8.88 -20.26 -1.38
C PHE A 732 9.45 -19.61 -2.65
N ALA A 733 9.98 -18.39 -2.54
CA ALA A 733 10.64 -17.72 -3.66
C ALA A 733 11.81 -18.54 -4.23
N LEU A 734 12.53 -19.26 -3.37
CA LEU A 734 13.66 -20.10 -3.78
C LEU A 734 13.19 -21.33 -4.56
N PHE A 735 12.06 -21.93 -4.17
CA PHE A 735 11.46 -23.05 -4.90
C PHE A 735 10.85 -22.63 -6.23
N TYR A 736 10.21 -21.46 -6.28
CA TYR A 736 9.72 -20.89 -7.53
C TYR A 736 10.85 -20.63 -8.51
N LEU A 737 11.96 -20.04 -8.04
CA LEU A 737 13.15 -19.86 -8.86
C LEU A 737 13.75 -21.20 -9.29
N ARG A 738 13.83 -22.17 -8.38
CA ARG A 738 14.34 -23.51 -8.69
C ARG A 738 13.51 -24.21 -9.76
N GLY A 739 12.20 -24.00 -9.79
CA GLY A 739 11.28 -24.55 -10.79
C GLY A 739 11.57 -24.09 -12.22
N VAL A 740 12.22 -22.93 -12.39
CA VAL A 740 12.58 -22.38 -13.71
C VAL A 740 14.08 -22.30 -13.99
N ALA A 741 14.92 -22.52 -12.97
CA ALA A 741 16.35 -22.48 -13.12
C ALA A 741 16.88 -23.65 -14.00
N PRO A 742 17.87 -23.39 -14.87
CA PRO A 742 18.48 -24.43 -15.69
C PRO A 742 19.22 -25.46 -14.83
N ALA A 743 19.42 -26.67 -15.35
CA ALA A 743 20.03 -27.79 -14.61
C ALA A 743 21.45 -27.52 -14.10
N SER A 744 22.17 -26.52 -14.65
CA SER A 744 23.47 -26.08 -14.18
C SER A 744 23.43 -25.35 -12.83
N VAL A 745 22.27 -24.84 -12.42
CA VAL A 745 22.07 -24.13 -11.16
C VAL A 745 21.54 -25.10 -10.12
N THR A 746 22.35 -25.38 -9.10
CA THR A 746 21.97 -26.28 -8.00
C THR A 746 21.16 -25.54 -6.93
N THR A 747 20.35 -26.27 -6.15
CA THR A 747 19.66 -25.70 -4.97
C THR A 747 20.66 -25.09 -3.98
N GLY A 748 21.86 -25.66 -3.86
CA GLY A 748 22.94 -25.11 -3.04
C GLY A 748 23.41 -23.73 -3.51
N HIS A 749 23.45 -23.47 -4.83
CA HIS A 749 23.75 -22.14 -5.36
C HIS A 749 22.66 -21.13 -5.00
N ILE A 750 21.38 -21.52 -5.10
CA ILE A 750 20.25 -20.66 -4.74
C ILE A 750 20.29 -20.30 -3.24
N TYR A 751 20.51 -21.29 -2.37
CA TYR A 751 20.56 -21.07 -0.93
C TYR A 751 21.75 -20.19 -0.51
N ARG A 752 22.94 -20.43 -1.07
CA ARG A 752 24.10 -19.56 -0.80
C ARG A 752 23.92 -18.16 -1.37
N GLY A 753 23.27 -18.06 -2.53
CA GLY A 753 22.97 -16.81 -3.19
C GLY A 753 22.05 -15.88 -2.39
N ILE A 754 21.07 -16.44 -1.68
CA ILE A 754 20.08 -15.63 -0.94
C ILE A 754 20.54 -15.18 0.45
N ILE A 755 21.45 -15.91 1.11
CA ILE A 755 21.90 -15.60 2.49
C ILE A 755 22.25 -14.11 2.69
N PRO A 756 23.04 -13.46 1.81
CA PRO A 756 23.36 -12.05 1.96
C PRO A 756 22.13 -11.14 1.92
N PHE A 757 21.13 -11.45 1.10
CA PHE A 757 19.89 -10.69 1.01
C PHE A 757 19.00 -10.88 2.24
N VAL A 758 18.94 -12.10 2.79
CA VAL A 758 18.26 -12.35 4.07
C VAL A 758 18.93 -11.56 5.20
N LEU A 759 20.27 -11.52 5.25
CA LEU A 759 20.99 -10.73 6.24
C LEU A 759 20.71 -9.22 6.08
N ILE A 760 20.58 -8.73 4.84
CA ILE A 760 20.17 -7.33 4.58
C ILE A 760 18.75 -7.09 5.11
N GLN A 761 17.82 -8.02 4.95
CA GLN A 761 16.45 -7.86 5.47
C GLN A 761 16.39 -7.91 6.99
N VAL A 762 17.13 -8.82 7.63
CA VAL A 762 17.24 -8.85 9.09
C VAL A 762 17.87 -7.55 9.59
N GLY A 763 18.89 -7.03 8.90
CA GLY A 763 19.48 -5.73 9.18
C GLY A 763 18.48 -4.58 8.98
N ALA A 764 17.64 -4.64 7.95
CA ALA A 764 16.58 -3.66 7.72
C ALA A 764 15.50 -3.73 8.80
N LEU A 765 15.07 -4.92 9.24
CA LEU A 765 14.17 -5.08 10.39
C LEU A 765 14.76 -4.47 11.66
N ALA A 766 16.05 -4.71 11.93
CA ALA A 766 16.76 -4.09 13.04
C ALA A 766 16.83 -2.56 12.90
N LEU A 767 17.02 -2.04 11.69
CA LEU A 767 17.03 -0.62 11.42
C LEU A 767 15.65 0.02 11.64
N LEU A 768 14.57 -0.60 11.15
CA LEU A 768 13.19 -0.14 11.36
C LEU A 768 12.78 -0.25 12.84
N TRP A 769 13.36 -1.20 13.58
CA TRP A 769 13.23 -1.30 15.02
C TRP A 769 13.91 -0.14 15.74
N MET A 770 15.16 0.17 15.39
CA MET A 770 15.92 1.24 16.01
C MET A 770 15.43 2.64 15.63
N PHE A 771 14.89 2.79 14.41
CA PHE A 771 14.41 4.06 13.87
C PHE A 771 12.97 3.93 13.33
N PRO A 772 11.96 3.87 14.21
CA PRO A 772 10.55 3.81 13.81
C PRO A 772 10.12 4.98 12.91
N ALA A 773 10.79 6.12 13.05
CA ALA A 773 10.58 7.31 12.23
C ALA A 773 10.70 7.05 10.72
N ILE A 774 11.46 6.04 10.28
CA ILE A 774 11.54 5.67 8.85
C ILE A 774 10.15 5.27 8.32
N VAL A 775 9.32 4.67 9.16
CA VAL A 775 7.96 4.24 8.80
C VAL A 775 6.96 5.39 8.93
N THR A 776 7.11 6.26 9.94
CA THR A 776 6.12 7.32 10.23
C THR A 776 6.37 8.61 9.46
N LEU A 777 7.59 8.87 8.98
CA LEU A 777 7.98 10.14 8.35
C LEU A 777 7.08 10.56 7.19
N VAL A 778 6.78 9.64 6.25
CA VAL A 778 5.97 9.98 5.08
C VAL A 778 4.51 10.21 5.45
N PRO A 779 3.86 9.33 6.25
CA PRO A 779 2.53 9.61 6.80
C PRO A 779 2.42 10.95 7.55
N ASP A 780 3.41 11.29 8.37
CA ASP A 780 3.34 12.49 9.22
C ASP A 780 3.55 13.78 8.40
N LEU A 781 4.22 13.70 7.24
CA LEU A 781 4.39 14.81 6.29
C LEU A 781 3.18 15.03 5.37
N ILE A 782 2.37 13.99 5.14
CA ILE A 782 1.18 14.02 4.28
C ILE A 782 -0.02 13.52 5.10
N PRO A 783 -0.47 14.29 6.11
CA PRO A 783 -1.64 13.91 6.90
C PRO A 783 -2.87 13.87 5.99
N ASN A 784 -3.60 12.75 6.07
CA ASN A 784 -4.83 12.49 5.30
C ASN A 784 -6.07 13.04 5.99
#